data_AF-A0A7Y9JGA2-F1
#
_entry.id   AF-A0A7Y9JGA2-F1
#
_cell.length_a   1.000
_cell.length_b   1.000
_cell.length_c   1.000
_cell.angle_alpha   90.00
_cell.angle_beta   90.00
_cell.angle_gamma   90.00
#
_symmetry.space_group_name_H-M   'P 1'
#
loop_
_entity.id
_entity.type
_entity.pdbx_description
1 polymer ?
#
loop_
_entity_poly.entity_id
_entity_poly.type
_entity_poly.pdbx_seq_one_letter_code
_entity_poly.pdbx_strand_id
1 'polypeptide(L)'
;MSRDPHVEDAPAAALPALLVQPPWAGGTREPVVLKLKPPKEPTLVRWAPGRREEWLEAPYKYGQARMPEDTDWDELAAFFASGDALQLWKPREWQSKSRFERLYIGLVMQAPRELGEKLLADERYWDAFPDFSNVSADRGAVARYEMAAYPLVMHQLKKKKWSVYALEPFLDHAVAQGMIKDFGGDGRNHAQEAWYEVHGVEAVRLTIPDALRKPGPKRDRAEAALRWVAERHGHDVLVEAARYYGDEAVQAVSRLRTDPLDVYPDPLPDLPEGWDPEKLPRLLLRQRRQALPLAATRHLLTMLSISEKHKPYPGVPLVVAPLDPESLAEFAWALYEADRHPRLWASPGVQYALAEFGDEGTADRLAPIVARWSRAYVWEAGGQSALNLFHRLGTDPALRHLDRLANKAEDQKWIGRSARELLKYAAERRGLTQEQLADRLVPDLGLDADGSLTLDYGPRRFVVGFDEELRPFVADESGKPRKTLPKPGVKDDAALAPAAHARFTGLKKEVRTVAADQIRRLEAAMAAGRTWTAGEFASLFVEHPLMRHLARRLVWSAGADTFRVAEDGTLADVHEDAFTLPGDVQVALPHPLVLGEAAVRAWAAILADYEILQPFPQLGRPVHTLREDERGGDRLRRFEGGTVHFGRILGMTSRGWEIGEKETGGFRRQIMRMTPDDRHVMVTFEPGIRVFDPEEHAEQHIGRVMLMTGRHSGSPLAFGELDPVAASEVIADLHRLTE
;
A
#
# COMPACT_ATOMS: atom_id res chain seq x y z
N MET A 1 1.69 -0.37 -38.27
CA MET A 1 1.99 -1.33 -39.35
C MET A 1 2.77 -2.47 -38.72
N SER A 2 2.12 -3.62 -38.56
CA SER A 2 2.67 -4.82 -37.92
C SER A 2 3.87 -5.36 -38.70
N ARG A 3 5.04 -5.43 -38.05
CA ARG A 3 6.17 -6.24 -38.49
C ARG A 3 6.34 -7.35 -37.46
N ASP A 4 5.65 -8.45 -37.68
CA ASP A 4 6.02 -9.74 -37.11
C ASP A 4 6.04 -10.74 -38.27
N PRO A 5 7.15 -11.46 -38.53
CA PRO A 5 7.18 -12.52 -39.53
C PRO A 5 6.08 -13.54 -39.23
N HIS A 6 5.52 -14.17 -40.27
CA HIS A 6 4.36 -15.07 -40.17
C HIS A 6 4.67 -16.28 -39.27
N VAL A 7 4.47 -16.15 -37.95
CA VAL A 7 4.63 -17.24 -36.98
C VAL A 7 3.47 -18.21 -37.17
N GLU A 8 3.74 -19.51 -37.29
CA GLU A 8 2.68 -20.51 -37.47
C GLU A 8 1.88 -20.75 -36.18
N ASP A 9 0.64 -21.23 -36.32
CA ASP A 9 -0.18 -21.64 -35.18
C ASP A 9 0.35 -22.94 -34.55
N ALA A 10 0.40 -22.99 -33.22
CA ALA A 10 0.77 -24.19 -32.49
C ALA A 10 -0.29 -25.29 -32.67
N PRO A 11 0.11 -26.56 -32.89
CA PRO A 11 -0.83 -27.67 -32.90
C PRO A 11 -1.41 -27.89 -31.51
N ALA A 12 -2.65 -28.41 -31.41
CA ALA A 12 -3.33 -28.65 -30.14
C ALA A 12 -2.51 -29.49 -29.13
N ALA A 13 -1.69 -30.44 -29.63
CA ALA A 13 -0.83 -31.27 -28.79
C ALA A 13 0.32 -30.50 -28.10
N ALA A 14 0.65 -29.30 -28.58
CA ALA A 14 1.67 -28.43 -28.01
C ALA A 14 1.09 -27.40 -27.01
N LEU A 15 -0.23 -27.38 -26.81
CA LEU A 15 -0.92 -26.44 -25.94
C LEU A 15 -1.35 -27.11 -24.62
N PRO A 16 -1.41 -26.36 -23.51
CA PRO A 16 -2.11 -26.79 -22.30
C PRO A 16 -3.52 -27.32 -22.62
N ALA A 17 -3.88 -28.47 -22.06
CA ALA A 17 -5.17 -29.11 -22.29
C ALA A 17 -6.35 -28.14 -22.03
N LEU A 18 -6.22 -27.27 -21.02
CA LEU A 18 -7.22 -26.27 -20.66
C LEU A 18 -7.47 -25.20 -21.75
N LEU A 19 -6.49 -24.92 -22.63
CA LEU A 19 -6.66 -24.02 -23.77
C LEU A 19 -7.30 -24.72 -24.97
N VAL A 20 -7.25 -26.05 -25.04
CA VAL A 20 -7.84 -26.83 -26.14
C VAL A 20 -9.26 -27.28 -25.78
N GLN A 21 -9.44 -27.78 -24.56
CA GLN A 21 -10.68 -28.30 -24.01
C GLN A 21 -10.89 -27.71 -22.61
N PRO A 22 -11.34 -26.44 -22.50
CA PRO A 22 -11.66 -25.86 -21.22
C PRO A 22 -12.88 -26.56 -20.58
N PRO A 23 -13.07 -26.47 -19.26
CA PRO A 23 -14.13 -27.18 -18.54
C PRO A 23 -15.55 -26.94 -19.07
N TRP A 24 -15.82 -25.74 -19.59
CA TRP A 24 -17.11 -25.37 -20.18
C TRP A 24 -17.36 -25.93 -21.58
N ALA A 25 -16.35 -26.50 -22.26
CA ALA A 25 -16.53 -27.10 -23.57
C ALA A 25 -17.46 -28.34 -23.54
N GLY A 26 -17.60 -28.99 -22.37
CA GLY A 26 -18.49 -30.14 -22.16
C GLY A 26 -19.98 -29.80 -22.01
N GLY A 27 -20.37 -28.52 -22.07
CA GLY A 27 -21.76 -28.06 -21.94
C GLY A 27 -22.23 -27.89 -20.49
N THR A 28 -23.40 -27.24 -20.34
CA THR A 28 -24.07 -27.02 -19.05
C THR A 28 -24.55 -28.34 -18.46
N ARG A 29 -24.21 -28.62 -17.20
CA ARG A 29 -24.72 -29.80 -16.48
C ARG A 29 -26.00 -29.41 -15.76
N GLU A 30 -27.11 -30.11 -16.03
CA GLU A 30 -28.36 -29.84 -15.32
C GLU A 30 -28.20 -30.07 -13.80
N PRO A 31 -28.63 -29.11 -12.96
CA PRO A 31 -28.53 -29.24 -11.52
C PRO A 31 -29.45 -30.35 -11.02
N VAL A 32 -28.90 -31.35 -10.35
CA VAL A 32 -29.71 -32.37 -9.64
C VAL A 32 -30.45 -31.69 -8.49
N VAL A 33 -31.75 -31.96 -8.37
CA VAL A 33 -32.62 -31.41 -7.32
C VAL A 33 -33.28 -32.53 -6.54
N LEU A 34 -32.92 -32.66 -5.26
CA LEU A 34 -33.50 -33.64 -4.34
C LEU A 34 -34.24 -32.93 -3.19
N LYS A 35 -35.38 -33.48 -2.79
CA LYS A 35 -36.17 -32.98 -1.65
C LYS A 35 -35.73 -33.68 -0.36
N LEU A 36 -34.54 -33.35 0.13
CA LEU A 36 -33.99 -33.92 1.36
C LEU A 36 -34.53 -33.19 2.59
N LYS A 37 -34.83 -33.94 3.66
CA LYS A 37 -35.18 -33.37 4.96
C LYS A 37 -33.93 -33.34 5.84
N PRO A 38 -33.62 -32.23 6.52
CA PRO A 38 -32.49 -32.19 7.44
C PRO A 38 -32.68 -33.19 8.60
N PRO A 39 -31.59 -33.69 9.21
CA PRO A 39 -31.64 -34.53 10.40
C PRO A 39 -32.41 -33.83 11.51
N LYS A 40 -33.24 -34.57 12.25
CA LYS A 40 -34.00 -34.06 13.41
C LYS A 40 -33.32 -34.43 14.73
N GLU A 41 -32.03 -34.19 14.80
CA GLU A 41 -31.20 -34.48 15.97
C GLU A 41 -31.22 -33.29 16.94
N PRO A 42 -31.03 -33.51 18.25
CA PRO A 42 -30.87 -32.41 19.20
C PRO A 42 -29.61 -31.60 18.90
N THR A 43 -29.62 -30.31 19.24
CA THR A 43 -28.42 -29.46 19.13
C THR A 43 -27.30 -30.02 20.01
N LEU A 44 -26.14 -30.27 19.40
CA LEU A 44 -24.93 -30.70 20.11
C LEU A 44 -24.02 -29.49 20.38
N VAL A 45 -23.26 -29.55 21.47
CA VAL A 45 -22.22 -28.57 21.81
C VAL A 45 -20.86 -29.26 21.76
N ARG A 46 -19.96 -28.77 20.91
CA ARG A 46 -18.58 -29.29 20.77
C ARG A 46 -17.61 -28.12 20.68
N TRP A 47 -16.58 -28.14 21.50
CA TRP A 47 -15.54 -27.12 21.51
C TRP A 47 -14.28 -27.61 20.82
N ALA A 48 -13.64 -26.73 20.04
CA ALA A 48 -12.24 -26.93 19.66
C ALA A 48 -11.33 -26.89 20.91
N PRO A 49 -10.19 -27.60 20.92
CA PRO A 49 -9.24 -27.55 22.03
C PRO A 49 -8.85 -26.12 22.41
N GLY A 50 -9.00 -25.75 23.70
CA GLY A 50 -8.63 -24.44 24.25
C GLY A 50 -9.55 -23.27 23.88
N ARG A 51 -10.52 -23.48 22.99
CA ARG A 51 -11.41 -22.42 22.50
C ARG A 51 -12.35 -21.90 23.58
N ARG A 52 -12.83 -22.80 24.44
CA ARG A 52 -13.75 -22.44 25.52
C ARG A 52 -13.09 -21.51 26.53
N GLU A 53 -11.86 -21.84 26.92
CA GLU A 53 -11.05 -21.04 27.84
C GLU A 53 -10.68 -19.68 27.23
N GLU A 54 -10.34 -19.65 25.93
CA GLU A 54 -10.10 -18.40 25.20
C GLU A 54 -11.31 -17.46 25.25
N TRP A 55 -12.51 -18.00 25.01
CA TRP A 55 -13.74 -17.23 24.95
C TRP A 55 -14.22 -16.72 26.31
N LEU A 56 -13.93 -17.44 27.39
CA LEU A 56 -14.19 -16.97 28.76
C LEU A 56 -13.44 -15.66 29.08
N GLU A 57 -12.25 -15.47 28.50
CA GLU A 57 -11.44 -14.25 28.70
C GLU A 57 -11.61 -13.19 27.60
N ALA A 58 -12.34 -13.51 26.51
CA ALA A 58 -12.46 -12.65 25.35
C ALA A 58 -12.97 -11.23 25.65
N PRO A 59 -14.01 -11.01 26.50
CA PRO A 59 -14.48 -9.66 26.81
C PRO A 59 -13.39 -8.76 27.41
N TYR A 60 -12.50 -9.32 28.24
CA TYR A 60 -11.51 -8.55 28.99
C TYR A 60 -10.25 -8.24 28.19
N LYS A 61 -9.87 -9.11 27.24
CA LYS A 61 -8.70 -8.89 26.36
C LYS A 61 -8.85 -7.67 25.45
N TYR A 62 -10.08 -7.26 25.13
CA TYR A 62 -10.36 -6.15 24.22
C TYR A 62 -10.85 -4.88 24.93
N GLY A 63 -10.52 -4.72 26.21
CA GLY A 63 -10.67 -3.44 26.94
C GLY A 63 -11.94 -3.27 27.78
N GLN A 64 -12.77 -4.31 27.95
CA GLN A 64 -13.88 -4.24 28.90
C GLN A 64 -13.38 -4.39 30.34
N ALA A 65 -13.81 -3.50 31.23
CA ALA A 65 -13.43 -3.55 32.64
C ALA A 65 -14.27 -4.55 33.42
N ARG A 66 -13.65 -5.28 34.36
CA ARG A 66 -14.37 -6.10 35.34
C ARG A 66 -15.25 -5.22 36.25
N MET A 67 -16.27 -5.84 36.84
CA MET A 67 -17.07 -5.18 37.86
C MET A 67 -16.28 -5.21 39.18
N PRO A 68 -16.50 -4.26 40.10
CA PRO A 68 -15.91 -4.30 41.43
C PRO A 68 -16.22 -5.62 42.16
N GLU A 69 -15.31 -6.10 43.02
CA GLU A 69 -15.51 -7.35 43.76
C GLU A 69 -16.70 -7.30 44.73
N ASP A 70 -17.05 -6.10 45.21
CA ASP A 70 -18.17 -5.81 46.11
C ASP A 70 -19.49 -5.53 45.38
N THR A 71 -19.60 -5.87 44.09
CA THR A 71 -20.84 -5.68 43.32
C THR A 71 -21.99 -6.49 43.91
N ASP A 72 -23.11 -5.82 44.21
CA ASP A 72 -24.37 -6.47 44.57
C ASP A 72 -25.04 -7.05 43.31
N TRP A 73 -24.84 -8.36 43.12
CA TRP A 73 -25.37 -9.08 41.96
C TRP A 73 -26.89 -9.27 42.01
N ASP A 74 -27.48 -9.33 43.20
CA ASP A 74 -28.92 -9.50 43.37
C ASP A 74 -29.66 -8.20 43.04
N GLU A 75 -29.13 -7.05 43.46
CA GLU A 75 -29.63 -5.73 43.06
C GLU A 75 -29.53 -5.55 41.54
N LEU A 76 -28.39 -5.88 40.95
CA LEU A 76 -28.21 -5.77 39.51
C LEU A 76 -29.13 -6.72 38.73
N ALA A 77 -29.32 -7.95 39.20
CA ALA A 77 -30.27 -8.89 38.59
C ALA A 77 -31.71 -8.38 38.72
N ALA A 78 -32.09 -7.81 39.86
CA ALA A 78 -33.40 -7.20 40.06
C ALA A 78 -33.65 -6.02 39.12
N PHE A 79 -32.63 -5.19 38.88
CA PHE A 79 -32.67 -4.07 37.94
C PHE A 79 -32.97 -4.53 36.49
N PHE A 80 -32.41 -5.65 36.06
CA PHE A 80 -32.78 -6.24 34.77
C PHE A 80 -34.16 -6.91 34.84
N ALA A 81 -34.48 -7.64 35.91
CA ALA A 81 -35.75 -8.34 36.04
C ALA A 81 -36.97 -7.39 36.06
N SER A 82 -36.85 -6.20 36.65
CA SER A 82 -37.90 -5.17 36.67
C SER A 82 -38.21 -4.59 35.29
N GLY A 83 -37.26 -4.65 34.36
CA GLY A 83 -37.35 -3.99 33.04
C GLY A 83 -36.85 -2.54 33.05
N ASP A 84 -36.34 -2.03 34.18
CA ASP A 84 -35.83 -0.66 34.29
C ASP A 84 -34.65 -0.41 33.34
N ALA A 85 -33.84 -1.43 33.10
CA ALA A 85 -32.74 -1.34 32.13
C ALA A 85 -33.24 -1.03 30.71
N LEU A 86 -34.41 -1.55 30.29
CA LEU A 86 -35.02 -1.22 28.99
C LEU A 86 -35.55 0.21 28.95
N GLN A 87 -36.09 0.71 30.06
CA GLN A 87 -36.63 2.06 30.13
C GLN A 87 -35.54 3.13 30.11
N LEU A 88 -34.42 2.87 30.77
CA LEU A 88 -33.28 3.77 30.85
C LEU A 88 -32.32 3.67 29.66
N TRP A 89 -32.51 2.66 28.81
CA TRP A 89 -31.68 2.45 27.64
C TRP A 89 -31.89 3.53 26.55
N LYS A 90 -30.78 4.11 26.07
CA LYS A 90 -30.79 5.13 25.02
C LYS A 90 -29.85 4.78 23.87
N PRO A 91 -30.34 4.21 22.75
CA PRO A 91 -29.51 3.60 21.71
C PRO A 91 -28.65 4.57 20.88
N ARG A 92 -28.89 5.88 20.95
CA ARG A 92 -28.13 6.91 20.21
C ARG A 92 -27.07 7.61 21.06
N GLU A 93 -26.96 7.29 22.35
CA GLU A 93 -26.01 7.91 23.27
C GLU A 93 -24.86 6.95 23.60
N TRP A 94 -23.63 7.31 23.22
CA TRP A 94 -22.45 6.44 23.42
C TRP A 94 -22.22 6.09 24.89
N GLN A 95 -22.38 7.05 25.81
CA GLN A 95 -22.23 6.82 27.25
C GLN A 95 -23.27 5.82 27.77
N SER A 96 -24.49 5.84 27.21
CA SER A 96 -25.52 4.86 27.53
C SER A 96 -25.04 3.47 27.11
N LYS A 97 -24.54 3.32 25.87
CA LYS A 97 -24.05 2.03 25.35
C LYS A 97 -22.98 1.40 26.24
N SER A 98 -21.92 2.15 26.52
CA SER A 98 -20.80 1.65 27.34
C SER A 98 -21.24 1.25 28.75
N ARG A 99 -22.24 1.94 29.34
CA ARG A 99 -22.78 1.61 30.66
C ARG A 99 -23.52 0.28 30.64
N PHE A 100 -24.50 0.11 29.75
CA PHE A 100 -25.33 -1.10 29.73
C PHE A 100 -24.56 -2.33 29.25
N GLU A 101 -23.61 -2.16 28.35
CA GLU A 101 -22.69 -3.22 27.94
C GLU A 101 -21.87 -3.74 29.13
N ARG A 102 -21.34 -2.85 29.97
CA ARG A 102 -20.62 -3.24 31.20
C ARG A 102 -21.51 -4.02 32.18
N LEU A 103 -22.74 -3.56 32.41
CA LEU A 103 -23.68 -4.21 33.33
C LEU A 103 -24.10 -5.60 32.84
N TYR A 104 -24.41 -5.73 31.55
CA TYR A 104 -24.71 -7.01 30.92
C TYR A 104 -23.52 -7.98 31.03
N ILE A 105 -22.32 -7.54 30.63
CA ILE A 105 -21.10 -8.36 30.73
C ILE A 105 -20.82 -8.75 32.17
N GLY A 106 -21.03 -7.86 33.14
CA GLY A 106 -20.91 -8.18 34.57
C GLY A 106 -21.82 -9.31 34.99
N LEU A 107 -23.13 -9.21 34.70
CA LEU A 107 -24.10 -10.21 35.12
C LEU A 107 -23.90 -11.56 34.42
N VAL A 108 -23.52 -11.54 33.14
CA VAL A 108 -23.25 -12.76 32.38
C VAL A 108 -21.90 -13.36 32.79
N MET A 109 -20.84 -12.58 32.88
CA MET A 109 -19.47 -13.11 33.01
C MET A 109 -18.93 -13.20 34.43
N GLN A 110 -19.52 -12.53 35.43
CA GLN A 110 -18.99 -12.49 36.81
C GLN A 110 -20.00 -12.93 37.87
N ALA A 111 -21.28 -12.56 37.75
CA ALA A 111 -22.31 -12.92 38.73
C ALA A 111 -22.50 -14.45 38.91
N PRO A 112 -23.17 -14.92 39.98
CA PRO A 112 -23.62 -16.31 40.06
C PRO A 112 -24.35 -16.77 38.79
N ARG A 113 -24.08 -18.02 38.37
CA ARG A 113 -24.50 -18.56 37.07
C ARG A 113 -26.02 -18.45 36.88
N GLU A 114 -26.80 -18.66 37.93
CA GLU A 114 -28.25 -18.68 37.91
C GLU A 114 -28.84 -17.31 37.53
N LEU A 115 -28.17 -16.21 37.89
CA LEU A 115 -28.60 -14.85 37.56
C LEU A 115 -28.37 -14.54 36.07
N GLY A 116 -27.20 -14.95 35.54
CA GLY A 116 -26.90 -14.85 34.11
C GLY A 116 -27.85 -15.69 33.26
N GLU A 117 -28.17 -16.91 33.68
CA GLU A 117 -29.13 -17.78 32.96
C GLU A 117 -30.52 -17.17 32.89
N LYS A 118 -31.02 -16.58 33.99
CA LYS A 118 -32.29 -15.84 34.00
C LYS A 118 -32.29 -14.68 33.02
N LEU A 119 -31.20 -13.91 32.96
CA LEU A 119 -31.09 -12.78 32.05
C LEU A 119 -31.05 -13.23 30.58
N LEU A 120 -30.30 -14.28 30.26
CA LEU A 120 -30.23 -14.84 28.90
C LEU A 120 -31.58 -15.40 28.42
N ALA A 121 -32.37 -15.98 29.34
CA ALA A 121 -33.71 -16.50 29.07
C ALA A 121 -34.79 -15.42 28.94
N ASP A 122 -34.51 -14.17 29.30
CA ASP A 122 -35.50 -13.09 29.27
C ASP A 122 -35.66 -12.49 27.86
N GLU A 123 -36.68 -12.98 27.14
CA GLU A 123 -36.98 -12.57 25.76
C GLU A 123 -37.23 -11.06 25.60
N ARG A 124 -37.60 -10.34 26.67
CA ARG A 124 -37.80 -8.88 26.62
C ARG A 124 -36.52 -8.14 26.20
N TYR A 125 -35.37 -8.70 26.53
CA TYR A 125 -34.07 -8.09 26.25
C TYR A 125 -33.46 -8.55 24.93
N TRP A 126 -33.96 -9.61 24.28
CA TRP A 126 -33.36 -10.18 23.07
C TRP A 126 -33.23 -9.17 21.92
N ASP A 127 -34.13 -8.19 21.88
CA ASP A 127 -34.12 -7.14 20.87
C ASP A 127 -33.19 -5.97 21.21
N ALA A 128 -32.88 -5.76 22.49
CA ALA A 128 -31.99 -4.71 22.99
C ALA A 128 -30.54 -5.18 23.16
N PHE A 129 -30.33 -6.47 23.46
CA PHE A 129 -29.01 -7.09 23.64
C PHE A 129 -28.03 -6.90 22.49
N PRO A 130 -28.44 -6.86 21.21
CA PRO A 130 -27.51 -6.54 20.15
C PRO A 130 -26.80 -5.20 20.41
N ASP A 131 -27.43 -4.23 21.04
CA ASP A 131 -26.80 -2.94 21.35
C ASP A 131 -26.03 -2.96 22.68
N PHE A 132 -26.36 -3.89 23.58
CA PHE A 132 -25.66 -4.13 24.85
C PHE A 132 -24.47 -5.10 24.74
N SER A 133 -24.34 -5.82 23.64
CA SER A 133 -23.35 -6.88 23.47
C SER A 133 -22.51 -6.65 22.23
N ASN A 134 -21.30 -7.22 22.25
CA ASN A 134 -20.42 -7.34 21.10
C ASN A 134 -20.00 -8.81 20.96
N VAL A 135 -19.32 -9.14 19.85
CA VAL A 135 -18.93 -10.54 19.55
C VAL A 135 -18.13 -11.19 20.68
N SER A 136 -17.27 -10.46 21.39
CA SER A 136 -16.50 -11.00 22.51
C SER A 136 -17.38 -11.33 23.73
N ALA A 137 -18.40 -10.51 23.99
CA ALA A 137 -19.36 -10.73 25.07
C ALA A 137 -20.29 -11.93 24.76
N ASP A 138 -20.77 -12.05 23.52
CA ASP A 138 -21.56 -13.22 23.09
C ASP A 138 -20.75 -14.52 23.20
N ARG A 139 -19.47 -14.49 22.80
CA ARG A 139 -18.54 -15.62 22.95
C ARG A 139 -18.34 -16.01 24.42
N GLY A 140 -18.13 -15.02 25.30
CA GLY A 140 -18.04 -15.26 26.74
C GLY A 140 -19.32 -15.89 27.31
N ALA A 141 -20.49 -15.39 26.90
CA ALA A 141 -21.78 -15.94 27.27
C ALA A 141 -21.92 -17.40 26.82
N VAL A 142 -21.59 -17.71 25.56
CA VAL A 142 -21.63 -19.08 25.04
C VAL A 142 -20.64 -19.99 25.77
N ALA A 143 -19.41 -19.53 26.03
CA ALA A 143 -18.41 -20.33 26.73
C ALA A 143 -18.81 -20.67 28.17
N ARG A 144 -19.47 -19.73 28.85
CA ARG A 144 -19.94 -19.91 30.22
C ARG A 144 -21.24 -20.69 30.29
N TYR A 145 -22.21 -20.44 29.42
CA TYR A 145 -23.59 -20.91 29.56
C TYR A 145 -24.03 -21.96 28.53
N GLU A 146 -23.29 -22.15 27.45
CA GLU A 146 -23.57 -23.11 26.37
C GLU A 146 -25.03 -23.04 25.92
N MET A 147 -25.81 -24.12 26.11
CA MET A 147 -27.21 -24.21 25.66
C MET A 147 -28.13 -23.13 26.26
N ALA A 148 -27.82 -22.57 27.42
CA ALA A 148 -28.61 -21.47 27.98
C ALA A 148 -28.42 -20.15 27.22
N ALA A 149 -27.28 -19.95 26.54
CA ALA A 149 -27.05 -18.78 25.67
C ALA A 149 -27.56 -18.99 24.23
N TYR A 150 -27.75 -20.24 23.80
CA TYR A 150 -28.06 -20.60 22.42
C TYR A 150 -29.31 -19.89 21.84
N PRO A 151 -30.49 -19.85 22.51
CA PRO A 151 -31.67 -19.20 21.97
C PRO A 151 -31.46 -17.71 21.67
N LEU A 152 -30.77 -17.01 22.57
CA LEU A 152 -30.43 -15.60 22.41
C LEU A 152 -29.53 -15.39 21.19
N VAL A 153 -28.43 -16.14 21.06
CA VAL A 153 -27.49 -15.97 19.94
C VAL A 153 -28.15 -16.29 18.60
N MET A 154 -29.02 -17.30 18.55
CA MET A 154 -29.82 -17.60 17.36
C MET A 154 -30.83 -16.50 17.00
N HIS A 155 -31.42 -15.84 18.01
CA HIS A 155 -32.24 -14.66 17.78
C HIS A 155 -31.42 -13.49 17.23
N GLN A 156 -30.25 -13.23 17.82
CA GLN A 156 -29.35 -12.17 17.38
C GLN A 156 -28.86 -12.37 15.94
N LEU A 157 -28.61 -13.61 15.51
CA LEU A 157 -28.20 -13.94 14.14
C LEU A 157 -29.18 -13.44 13.06
N LYS A 158 -30.48 -13.33 13.40
CA LYS A 158 -31.50 -12.77 12.49
C LYS A 158 -31.29 -11.28 12.23
N LYS A 159 -30.69 -10.55 13.19
CA LYS A 159 -30.49 -9.09 13.15
C LYS A 159 -29.05 -8.69 12.81
N LYS A 160 -28.06 -9.43 13.32
CA LYS A 160 -26.63 -9.11 13.18
C LYS A 160 -25.86 -10.29 12.61
N LYS A 161 -25.25 -10.10 11.43
CA LYS A 161 -24.43 -11.13 10.76
C LYS A 161 -23.25 -11.62 11.61
N TRP A 162 -22.67 -10.74 12.44
CA TRP A 162 -21.50 -11.05 13.27
C TRP A 162 -21.80 -12.01 14.44
N SER A 163 -23.07 -12.28 14.76
CA SER A 163 -23.44 -13.24 15.82
C SER A 163 -23.02 -14.68 15.47
N VAL A 164 -22.77 -14.97 14.18
CA VAL A 164 -22.25 -16.27 13.72
C VAL A 164 -20.94 -16.68 14.40
N TYR A 165 -20.14 -15.70 14.83
CA TYR A 165 -18.85 -15.92 15.49
C TYR A 165 -18.95 -16.49 16.91
N ALA A 166 -20.17 -16.51 17.50
CA ALA A 166 -20.45 -17.15 18.78
C ALA A 166 -21.13 -18.53 18.60
N LEU A 167 -21.46 -18.93 17.37
CA LEU A 167 -22.16 -20.19 17.08
C LEU A 167 -21.23 -21.38 16.77
N GLU A 168 -19.92 -21.16 16.72
CA GLU A 168 -18.90 -22.21 16.46
C GLU A 168 -19.15 -23.52 17.24
N PRO A 169 -19.52 -23.51 18.54
CA PRO A 169 -19.65 -24.75 19.29
C PRO A 169 -20.94 -25.54 18.99
N PHE A 170 -21.96 -24.93 18.41
CA PHE A 170 -23.28 -25.54 18.27
C PHE A 170 -23.44 -26.26 16.93
N LEU A 171 -23.98 -27.48 16.96
CA LEU A 171 -24.20 -28.30 15.78
C LEU A 171 -25.67 -28.66 15.65
N ASP A 172 -26.35 -27.97 14.74
CA ASP A 172 -27.69 -28.32 14.26
C ASP A 172 -27.95 -27.66 12.90
N HIS A 173 -29.10 -28.00 12.29
CA HIS A 173 -29.45 -27.49 10.98
C HIS A 173 -29.61 -25.97 10.95
N ALA A 174 -30.17 -25.34 11.99
CA ALA A 174 -30.37 -23.88 12.03
C ALA A 174 -29.03 -23.12 12.12
N VAL A 175 -28.05 -23.65 12.85
CA VAL A 175 -26.68 -23.14 12.83
C VAL A 175 -26.06 -23.30 11.45
N ALA A 176 -26.22 -24.48 10.81
CA ALA A 176 -25.75 -24.70 9.45
C ALA A 176 -26.33 -23.66 8.47
N GLN A 177 -27.62 -23.28 8.62
CA GLN A 177 -28.24 -22.19 7.85
C GLN A 177 -27.51 -20.86 8.05
N GLY A 178 -27.17 -20.54 9.30
CA GLY A 178 -26.41 -19.36 9.66
C GLY A 178 -25.02 -19.35 9.02
N MET A 179 -24.32 -20.49 9.07
CA MET A 179 -22.98 -20.67 8.52
C MET A 179 -22.97 -20.51 6.99
N ILE A 180 -23.97 -21.05 6.27
CA ILE A 180 -24.01 -20.88 4.81
C ILE A 180 -24.51 -19.51 4.36
N LYS A 181 -25.26 -18.77 5.21
CA LYS A 181 -25.99 -17.56 4.78
C LYS A 181 -25.10 -16.53 4.08
N ASP A 182 -23.85 -16.36 4.53
CA ASP A 182 -22.91 -15.37 3.97
C ASP A 182 -21.61 -16.02 3.45
N PHE A 183 -21.57 -17.35 3.30
CA PHE A 183 -20.37 -18.08 2.88
C PHE A 183 -19.94 -17.69 1.46
N GLY A 184 -18.68 -17.30 1.29
CA GLY A 184 -18.11 -16.96 -0.02
C GLY A 184 -18.43 -15.55 -0.51
N GLY A 185 -18.99 -14.68 0.34
CA GLY A 185 -19.22 -13.26 0.04
C GLY A 185 -17.96 -12.40 0.19
N ASP A 186 -17.85 -11.68 1.31
CA ASP A 186 -16.82 -10.65 1.53
C ASP A 186 -15.42 -11.19 1.96
N GLY A 187 -15.17 -12.48 1.75
CA GLY A 187 -13.90 -13.14 2.07
C GLY A 187 -13.65 -13.40 3.57
N ARG A 188 -14.58 -13.05 4.47
CA ARG A 188 -14.43 -13.22 5.93
C ARG A 188 -15.22 -14.43 6.45
N ASN A 189 -14.83 -15.62 6.01
CA ASN A 189 -15.49 -16.87 6.38
C ASN A 189 -14.94 -17.53 7.66
N HIS A 190 -14.06 -16.87 8.43
CA HIS A 190 -13.31 -17.53 9.51
C HIS A 190 -14.17 -18.31 10.53
N ALA A 191 -15.34 -17.80 10.91
CA ALA A 191 -16.24 -18.51 11.84
C ALA A 191 -16.86 -19.75 11.20
N GLN A 192 -17.23 -19.65 9.92
CA GLN A 192 -17.81 -20.73 9.15
C GLN A 192 -16.79 -21.83 8.88
N GLU A 193 -15.56 -21.43 8.52
CA GLU A 193 -14.42 -22.33 8.31
C GLU A 193 -14.11 -23.10 9.60
N ALA A 194 -13.98 -22.39 10.73
CA ALA A 194 -13.77 -23.01 12.04
C ALA A 194 -14.90 -23.98 12.42
N TRP A 195 -16.15 -23.66 12.10
CA TRP A 195 -17.28 -24.54 12.35
C TRP A 195 -17.18 -25.86 11.57
N TYR A 196 -16.80 -25.83 10.28
CA TYR A 196 -16.56 -27.05 9.51
C TYR A 196 -15.38 -27.87 10.05
N GLU A 197 -14.31 -27.22 10.52
CA GLU A 197 -13.16 -27.91 11.14
C GLU A 197 -13.54 -28.62 12.44
N VAL A 198 -14.38 -28.00 13.28
CA VAL A 198 -14.80 -28.58 14.58
C VAL A 198 -15.77 -29.75 14.39
N HIS A 199 -16.69 -29.65 13.43
CA HIS A 199 -17.82 -30.58 13.30
C HIS A 199 -17.69 -31.57 12.15
N GLY A 200 -16.76 -31.37 11.22
CA GLY A 200 -16.40 -32.31 10.17
C GLY A 200 -17.58 -32.81 9.33
N VAL A 201 -17.65 -34.13 9.12
CA VAL A 201 -18.68 -34.83 8.31
C VAL A 201 -20.11 -34.48 8.77
N GLU A 202 -20.33 -34.22 10.06
CA GLU A 202 -21.67 -33.91 10.58
C GLU A 202 -22.16 -32.52 10.15
N ALA A 203 -21.25 -31.54 10.10
CA ALA A 203 -21.54 -30.22 9.55
C ALA A 203 -21.87 -30.30 8.05
N VAL A 204 -21.08 -31.09 7.31
CA VAL A 204 -21.32 -31.37 5.88
C VAL A 204 -22.70 -32.00 5.67
N ARG A 205 -23.05 -33.00 6.47
CA ARG A 205 -24.35 -33.68 6.44
C ARG A 205 -25.50 -32.69 6.62
N LEU A 206 -25.37 -31.68 7.47
CA LEU A 206 -26.40 -30.65 7.69
C LEU A 206 -26.53 -29.65 6.53
N THR A 207 -25.49 -29.50 5.71
CA THR A 207 -25.42 -28.58 4.56
C THR A 207 -25.94 -29.20 3.25
N ILE A 208 -25.80 -30.53 3.07
CA ILE A 208 -26.21 -31.25 1.84
C ILE A 208 -27.65 -30.95 1.37
N PRO A 209 -28.68 -30.91 2.25
CA PRO A 209 -30.05 -30.60 1.81
C PRO A 209 -30.16 -29.25 1.10
N ASP A 210 -29.33 -28.27 1.46
CA ASP A 210 -29.32 -26.97 0.82
C ASP A 210 -28.50 -26.93 -0.46
N ALA A 211 -27.48 -27.76 -0.60
CA ALA A 211 -26.72 -27.89 -1.84
C ALA A 211 -27.52 -28.62 -2.95
N LEU A 212 -28.45 -29.52 -2.58
CA LEU A 212 -29.26 -30.28 -3.53
C LEU A 212 -30.68 -29.72 -3.74
N ARG A 213 -30.95 -28.50 -3.25
CA ARG A 213 -32.24 -27.84 -3.48
C ARG A 213 -32.33 -27.24 -4.89
N LYS A 214 -33.48 -26.65 -5.21
CA LYS A 214 -33.68 -25.89 -6.46
C LYS A 214 -32.62 -24.78 -6.61
N PRO A 215 -32.16 -24.47 -7.84
CA PRO A 215 -31.20 -23.38 -8.09
C PRO A 215 -31.60 -22.06 -7.43
N GLY A 216 -30.60 -21.35 -6.89
CA GLY A 216 -30.76 -20.04 -6.26
C GLY A 216 -29.72 -19.77 -5.17
N PRO A 217 -29.67 -18.54 -4.62
CA PRO A 217 -28.52 -18.04 -3.84
C PRO A 217 -28.09 -18.91 -2.66
N LYS A 218 -29.05 -19.58 -2.02
CA LYS A 218 -28.79 -20.44 -0.87
C LYS A 218 -28.19 -21.79 -1.27
N ARG A 219 -28.53 -22.30 -2.45
CA ARG A 219 -27.86 -23.47 -3.04
C ARG A 219 -26.40 -23.12 -3.34
N ASP A 220 -26.18 -21.99 -4.01
CA ASP A 220 -24.84 -21.56 -4.44
C ASP A 220 -23.90 -21.39 -3.26
N ARG A 221 -24.38 -20.83 -2.15
CA ARG A 221 -23.62 -20.69 -0.89
C ARG A 221 -23.36 -22.02 -0.20
N ALA A 222 -24.33 -22.93 -0.19
CA ALA A 222 -24.13 -24.28 0.35
C ALA A 222 -23.09 -25.04 -0.48
N GLU A 223 -23.19 -25.02 -1.82
CA GLU A 223 -22.18 -25.59 -2.71
C GLU A 223 -20.81 -24.93 -2.51
N ALA A 224 -20.74 -23.61 -2.31
CA ALA A 224 -19.47 -22.93 -2.00
C ALA A 224 -18.83 -23.41 -0.69
N ALA A 225 -19.64 -23.63 0.35
CA ALA A 225 -19.17 -24.19 1.62
C ALA A 225 -18.69 -25.65 1.45
N LEU A 226 -19.45 -26.48 0.73
CA LEU A 226 -19.05 -27.86 0.44
C LEU A 226 -17.78 -27.95 -0.41
N ARG A 227 -17.60 -27.05 -1.38
CA ARG A 227 -16.36 -26.93 -2.15
C ARG A 227 -15.16 -26.60 -1.27
N TRP A 228 -15.31 -25.63 -0.37
CA TRP A 228 -14.27 -25.27 0.59
C TRP A 228 -13.85 -26.47 1.46
N VAL A 229 -14.82 -27.29 1.90
CA VAL A 229 -14.55 -28.54 2.64
C VAL A 229 -13.81 -29.54 1.76
N ALA A 230 -14.24 -29.75 0.52
CA ALA A 230 -13.60 -30.70 -0.41
C ALA A 230 -12.16 -30.31 -0.75
N GLU A 231 -11.88 -29.01 -0.92
CA GLU A 231 -10.53 -28.50 -1.16
C GLU A 231 -9.55 -28.86 -0.03
N ARG A 232 -10.02 -28.97 1.22
CA ARG A 232 -9.19 -29.21 2.42
C ARG A 232 -9.16 -30.66 2.87
N HIS A 233 -10.30 -31.33 2.82
CA HIS A 233 -10.48 -32.67 3.40
C HIS A 233 -10.77 -33.74 2.34
N GLY A 234 -10.81 -33.37 1.06
CA GLY A 234 -11.08 -34.27 -0.06
C GLY A 234 -12.58 -34.44 -0.33
N HIS A 235 -12.90 -34.80 -1.57
CA HIS A 235 -14.29 -34.99 -2.02
C HIS A 235 -14.99 -36.16 -1.30
N ASP A 236 -14.24 -37.15 -0.82
CA ASP A 236 -14.77 -38.33 -0.13
C ASP A 236 -15.57 -37.99 1.14
N VAL A 237 -15.21 -36.90 1.83
CA VAL A 237 -15.93 -36.41 3.02
C VAL A 237 -17.35 -35.98 2.66
N LEU A 238 -17.54 -35.38 1.48
CA LEU A 238 -18.87 -35.02 0.98
C LEU A 238 -19.69 -36.28 0.68
N VAL A 239 -19.07 -37.26 0.02
CA VAL A 239 -19.69 -38.54 -0.33
C VAL A 239 -20.08 -39.32 0.93
N GLU A 240 -19.22 -39.37 1.93
CA GLU A 240 -19.50 -40.01 3.22
C GLU A 240 -20.71 -39.37 3.91
N ALA A 241 -20.75 -38.04 4.02
CA ALA A 241 -21.88 -37.32 4.59
C ALA A 241 -23.19 -37.56 3.81
N ALA A 242 -23.11 -37.69 2.47
CA ALA A 242 -24.25 -37.93 1.61
C ALA A 242 -24.90 -39.31 1.81
N ARG A 243 -24.15 -40.32 2.28
CA ARG A 243 -24.68 -41.67 2.54
C ARG A 243 -25.86 -41.68 3.49
N TYR A 244 -25.94 -40.72 4.42
CA TYR A 244 -27.08 -40.55 5.32
C TYR A 244 -28.41 -40.34 4.57
N TYR A 245 -28.37 -39.74 3.38
CA TYR A 245 -29.54 -39.42 2.57
C TYR A 245 -29.82 -40.46 1.46
N GLY A 246 -29.02 -41.53 1.38
CA GLY A 246 -29.16 -42.62 0.41
C GLY A 246 -28.39 -42.41 -0.91
N ASP A 247 -28.45 -43.44 -1.76
CA ASP A 247 -27.61 -43.54 -2.96
C ASP A 247 -27.83 -42.42 -3.98
N GLU A 248 -29.06 -41.89 -4.08
CA GLU A 248 -29.37 -40.78 -4.98
C GLU A 248 -28.64 -39.49 -4.57
N ALA A 249 -28.55 -39.22 -3.26
CA ALA A 249 -27.80 -38.09 -2.74
C ALA A 249 -26.29 -38.28 -2.92
N VAL A 250 -25.78 -39.50 -2.73
CA VAL A 250 -24.38 -39.85 -3.01
C VAL A 250 -24.03 -39.58 -4.48
N GLN A 251 -24.87 -40.02 -5.42
CA GLN A 251 -24.65 -39.76 -6.84
C GLN A 251 -24.71 -38.26 -7.17
N ALA A 252 -25.65 -37.52 -6.56
CA ALA A 252 -25.79 -36.09 -6.76
C ALA A 252 -24.57 -35.31 -6.23
N VAL A 253 -24.12 -35.63 -5.02
CA VAL A 253 -22.94 -35.02 -4.39
C VAL A 253 -21.66 -35.36 -5.15
N SER A 254 -21.51 -36.60 -5.62
CA SER A 254 -20.36 -37.02 -6.44
C SER A 254 -20.22 -36.24 -7.76
N ARG A 255 -21.31 -35.60 -8.22
CA ARG A 255 -21.32 -34.77 -9.43
C ARG A 255 -21.10 -33.28 -9.14
N LEU A 256 -21.01 -32.87 -7.87
CA LEU A 256 -20.74 -31.49 -7.51
C LEU A 256 -19.36 -31.07 -8.03
N ARG A 257 -19.34 -29.95 -8.75
CA ARG A 257 -18.09 -29.33 -9.23
C ARG A 257 -17.30 -28.88 -8.01
N THR A 258 -16.25 -29.61 -7.68
CA THR A 258 -15.37 -29.31 -6.53
C THR A 258 -13.95 -28.95 -6.94
N ASP A 259 -13.55 -29.30 -8.16
CA ASP A 259 -12.35 -28.75 -8.77
C ASP A 259 -12.51 -27.24 -8.97
N PRO A 260 -11.59 -26.40 -8.47
CA PRO A 260 -11.60 -24.96 -8.72
C PRO A 260 -11.64 -24.57 -10.21
N LEU A 261 -11.13 -25.42 -11.11
CA LEU A 261 -11.21 -25.22 -12.57
C LEU A 261 -12.64 -25.39 -13.10
N ASP A 262 -13.45 -26.21 -12.45
CA ASP A 262 -14.87 -26.41 -12.83
C ASP A 262 -15.79 -25.30 -12.27
N VAL A 263 -15.25 -24.36 -11.50
CA VAL A 263 -16.00 -23.23 -10.93
C VAL A 263 -15.98 -22.03 -11.88
N TYR A 264 -17.02 -21.91 -12.69
CA TYR A 264 -17.21 -20.79 -13.63
C TYR A 264 -18.70 -20.42 -13.76
N PRO A 265 -19.04 -19.18 -14.16
CA PRO A 265 -20.43 -18.78 -14.43
C PRO A 265 -21.08 -19.61 -15.53
N ASP A 266 -22.33 -20.04 -15.33
CA ASP A 266 -23.12 -20.81 -16.30
C ASP A 266 -24.53 -20.18 -16.43
N PRO A 267 -24.87 -19.48 -17.53
CA PRO A 267 -24.05 -19.31 -18.74
C PRO A 267 -22.83 -18.41 -18.52
N LEU A 268 -21.80 -18.62 -19.34
CA LEU A 268 -20.62 -17.75 -19.36
C LEU A 268 -21.01 -16.33 -19.81
N PRO A 269 -20.35 -15.28 -19.27
CA PRO A 269 -20.54 -13.93 -19.77
C PRO A 269 -19.98 -13.80 -21.19
N ASP A 270 -20.61 -12.95 -22.00
CA ASP A 270 -20.03 -12.53 -23.27
C ASP A 270 -18.68 -11.82 -23.03
N LEU A 271 -17.76 -11.98 -23.98
CA LEU A 271 -16.50 -11.25 -23.92
C LEU A 271 -16.76 -9.74 -24.05
N PRO A 272 -16.05 -8.90 -23.27
CA PRO A 272 -16.18 -7.45 -23.38
C PRO A 272 -15.94 -6.94 -24.81
N GLU A 273 -16.64 -5.86 -25.16
CA GLU A 273 -16.42 -5.16 -26.43
C GLU A 273 -14.95 -4.70 -26.52
N GLY A 274 -14.25 -5.08 -27.59
CA GLY A 274 -12.83 -4.82 -27.79
C GLY A 274 -11.90 -6.01 -27.53
N TRP A 275 -12.37 -7.08 -26.87
CA TRP A 275 -11.59 -8.31 -26.63
C TRP A 275 -11.69 -9.27 -27.82
N ASP A 276 -11.34 -8.77 -28.99
CA ASP A 276 -11.34 -9.52 -30.25
C ASP A 276 -9.95 -10.13 -30.48
N PRO A 277 -9.79 -11.47 -30.44
CA PRO A 277 -8.48 -12.11 -30.57
C PRO A 277 -7.80 -11.81 -31.91
N GLU A 278 -8.53 -11.42 -32.95
CA GLU A 278 -7.95 -11.03 -34.25
C GLU A 278 -7.31 -9.63 -34.23
N LYS A 279 -7.72 -8.76 -33.29
CA LYS A 279 -7.23 -7.37 -33.16
C LYS A 279 -6.14 -7.23 -32.10
N LEU A 280 -5.97 -8.23 -31.25
CA LEU A 280 -4.96 -8.25 -30.18
C LEU A 280 -3.63 -8.80 -30.70
N PRO A 281 -2.49 -8.43 -30.08
CA PRO A 281 -1.19 -9.04 -30.36
C PRO A 281 -1.26 -10.57 -30.21
N ARG A 282 -0.55 -11.30 -31.07
CA ARG A 282 -0.51 -12.76 -30.99
C ARG A 282 0.35 -13.20 -29.80
N LEU A 283 -0.18 -14.12 -29.01
CA LEU A 283 0.54 -14.75 -27.90
C LEU A 283 1.44 -15.84 -28.44
N LEU A 284 2.73 -15.78 -28.10
CA LEU A 284 3.73 -16.74 -28.56
C LEU A 284 3.99 -17.80 -27.48
N LEU A 285 4.37 -19.02 -27.90
CA LEU A 285 5.01 -19.97 -26.99
C LEU A 285 6.43 -19.49 -26.66
N ARG A 286 7.01 -19.92 -25.53
CA ARG A 286 8.35 -19.48 -25.06
C ARG A 286 9.49 -19.50 -26.09
N GLN A 287 9.45 -20.41 -27.06
CA GLN A 287 10.47 -20.48 -28.12
C GLN A 287 10.25 -19.50 -29.27
N ARG A 288 9.12 -18.77 -29.26
CA ARG A 288 8.71 -17.78 -30.27
C ARG A 288 8.65 -18.32 -31.71
N ARG A 289 8.53 -19.64 -31.85
CA ARG A 289 8.39 -20.35 -33.14
C ARG A 289 6.95 -20.56 -33.56
N GLN A 290 6.04 -20.56 -32.59
CA GLN A 290 4.63 -20.83 -32.78
C GLN A 290 3.81 -19.90 -31.89
N ALA A 291 2.64 -19.51 -32.38
CA ALA A 291 1.69 -18.69 -31.63
C ALA A 291 0.45 -19.49 -31.23
N LEU A 292 -0.31 -18.96 -30.28
CA LEU A 292 -1.60 -19.50 -29.91
C LEU A 292 -2.60 -19.30 -31.07
N PRO A 293 -3.31 -20.37 -31.49
CA PRO A 293 -4.44 -20.23 -32.40
C PRO A 293 -5.52 -19.33 -31.81
N LEU A 294 -6.29 -18.64 -32.66
CA LEU A 294 -7.36 -17.71 -32.24
C LEU A 294 -8.37 -18.35 -31.26
N ALA A 295 -8.69 -19.64 -31.46
CA ALA A 295 -9.59 -20.37 -30.57
C ALA A 295 -9.02 -20.53 -29.15
N ALA A 296 -7.74 -20.84 -29.02
CA ALA A 296 -7.06 -20.93 -27.73
C ALA A 296 -6.96 -19.55 -27.06
N THR A 297 -6.64 -18.50 -27.83
CA THR A 297 -6.65 -17.12 -27.34
C THR A 297 -8.02 -16.72 -26.80
N ARG A 298 -9.12 -17.13 -27.47
CA ARG A 298 -10.48 -16.88 -26.99
C ARG A 298 -10.75 -17.55 -25.65
N HIS A 299 -10.26 -18.77 -25.42
CA HIS A 299 -10.39 -19.43 -24.12
C HIS A 299 -9.65 -18.68 -23.01
N LEU A 300 -8.44 -18.18 -23.26
CA LEU A 300 -7.72 -17.33 -22.31
C LEU A 300 -8.49 -16.04 -22.01
N LEU A 301 -9.04 -15.38 -23.03
CA LEU A 301 -9.90 -14.20 -22.85
C LEU A 301 -11.12 -14.51 -21.98
N THR A 302 -11.75 -15.67 -22.17
CA THR A 302 -12.85 -16.13 -21.29
C THR A 302 -12.38 -16.34 -19.85
N MET A 303 -11.21 -16.96 -19.63
CA MET A 303 -10.66 -17.12 -18.27
C MET A 303 -10.40 -15.78 -17.60
N LEU A 304 -9.90 -14.79 -18.34
CA LEU A 304 -9.69 -13.43 -17.84
C LEU A 304 -11.02 -12.70 -17.60
N SER A 305 -12.05 -12.91 -18.42
CA SER A 305 -13.35 -12.23 -18.26
C SER A 305 -14.14 -12.72 -17.05
N ILE A 306 -13.93 -13.97 -16.62
CA ILE A 306 -14.53 -14.55 -15.41
C ILE A 306 -13.65 -14.41 -14.16
N SER A 307 -12.50 -13.73 -14.27
CA SER A 307 -11.63 -13.44 -13.13
C SER A 307 -12.16 -12.27 -12.31
N GLU A 308 -11.98 -12.33 -10.98
CA GLU A 308 -12.39 -11.27 -10.04
C GLU A 308 -11.19 -10.54 -9.43
N LYS A 309 -11.43 -9.36 -8.85
CA LYS A 309 -10.39 -8.41 -8.38
C LYS A 309 -9.34 -9.04 -7.45
N HIS A 310 -9.73 -10.04 -6.65
CA HIS A 310 -8.86 -10.71 -5.68
C HIS A 310 -8.82 -12.24 -5.89
N LYS A 311 -9.40 -12.72 -6.99
CA LYS A 311 -9.51 -14.16 -7.26
C LYS A 311 -9.52 -14.37 -8.78
N PRO A 312 -8.35 -14.47 -9.43
CA PRO A 312 -8.29 -14.85 -10.82
C PRO A 312 -8.85 -16.27 -11.00
N TYR A 313 -9.33 -16.58 -12.21
CA TYR A 313 -9.71 -17.95 -12.53
C TYR A 313 -8.49 -18.88 -12.39
N PRO A 314 -8.56 -19.99 -11.64
CA PRO A 314 -7.39 -20.82 -11.32
C PRO A 314 -6.67 -21.42 -12.53
N GLY A 315 -7.34 -21.48 -13.68
CA GLY A 315 -6.74 -21.94 -14.93
C GLY A 315 -5.76 -20.97 -15.55
N VAL A 316 -5.86 -19.65 -15.26
CA VAL A 316 -5.03 -18.63 -15.93
C VAL A 316 -3.53 -18.87 -15.70
N PRO A 317 -3.03 -19.05 -14.45
CA PRO A 317 -1.60 -19.33 -14.22
C PRO A 317 -1.09 -20.57 -14.97
N LEU A 318 -1.92 -21.61 -15.11
CA LEU A 318 -1.55 -22.87 -15.76
C LEU A 318 -1.36 -22.70 -17.27
N VAL A 319 -2.20 -21.89 -17.91
CA VAL A 319 -2.19 -21.73 -19.36
C VAL A 319 -1.19 -20.68 -19.86
N VAL A 320 -0.80 -19.73 -19.01
CA VAL A 320 0.19 -18.70 -19.36
C VAL A 320 1.63 -19.13 -19.11
N ALA A 321 1.86 -20.11 -18.24
CA ALA A 321 3.20 -20.64 -17.92
C ALA A 321 4.07 -21.02 -19.15
N PRO A 322 3.55 -21.66 -20.22
CA PRO A 322 4.34 -21.99 -21.41
C PRO A 322 4.45 -20.86 -22.44
N LEU A 323 3.87 -19.69 -22.19
CA LEU A 323 3.87 -18.56 -23.11
C LEU A 323 5.11 -17.67 -22.94
N ASP A 324 5.45 -16.96 -24.00
CA ASP A 324 6.55 -16.02 -24.05
C ASP A 324 6.21 -14.73 -23.25
N PRO A 325 7.02 -14.33 -22.25
CA PRO A 325 6.72 -13.19 -21.38
C PRO A 325 6.55 -11.85 -22.09
N GLU A 326 7.32 -11.58 -23.15
CA GLU A 326 7.22 -10.30 -23.87
C GLU A 326 5.91 -10.23 -24.67
N SER A 327 5.54 -11.32 -25.36
CA SER A 327 4.24 -11.38 -26.05
C SER A 327 3.06 -11.26 -25.08
N LEU A 328 3.20 -11.80 -23.87
CA LEU A 328 2.22 -11.69 -22.79
C LEU A 328 2.08 -10.25 -22.28
N ALA A 329 3.18 -9.53 -22.10
CA ALA A 329 3.19 -8.13 -21.68
C ALA A 329 2.51 -7.22 -22.72
N GLU A 330 2.84 -7.37 -24.00
CA GLU A 330 2.19 -6.62 -25.08
C GLU A 330 0.70 -6.95 -25.21
N PHE A 331 0.33 -8.22 -25.03
CA PHE A 331 -1.07 -8.64 -25.01
C PHE A 331 -1.84 -8.00 -23.84
N ALA A 332 -1.26 -8.00 -22.63
CA ALA A 332 -1.86 -7.36 -21.46
C ALA A 332 -2.01 -5.84 -21.64
N TRP A 333 -1.02 -5.18 -22.25
CA TRP A 333 -1.10 -3.76 -22.58
C TRP A 333 -2.21 -3.47 -23.61
N ALA A 334 -2.28 -4.25 -24.69
CA ALA A 334 -3.32 -4.09 -25.70
C ALA A 334 -4.73 -4.34 -25.12
N LEU A 335 -4.87 -5.30 -24.21
CA LEU A 335 -6.11 -5.52 -23.46
C LEU A 335 -6.49 -4.29 -22.63
N TYR A 336 -5.53 -3.66 -21.95
CA TYR A 336 -5.78 -2.44 -21.19
C TYR A 336 -6.23 -1.27 -22.08
N GLU A 337 -5.64 -1.10 -23.26
CA GLU A 337 -6.06 -0.06 -24.21
C GLU A 337 -7.47 -0.30 -24.77
N ALA A 338 -7.83 -1.57 -24.97
CA ALA A 338 -9.14 -2.00 -25.43
C ALA A 338 -10.21 -1.98 -24.33
N ASP A 339 -9.82 -2.03 -23.05
CA ASP A 339 -10.75 -2.10 -21.92
C ASP A 339 -11.54 -0.79 -21.72
N ARG A 340 -12.83 -0.93 -21.46
CA ARG A 340 -13.78 0.18 -21.24
C ARG A 340 -14.63 -0.08 -20.01
N HIS A 341 -13.98 -0.24 -18.85
CA HIS A 341 -14.71 -0.55 -17.62
C HIS A 341 -15.30 0.72 -16.94
N PRO A 342 -16.60 0.74 -16.59
CA PRO A 342 -17.26 1.97 -16.14
C PRO A 342 -16.97 2.36 -14.68
N ARG A 343 -16.53 1.42 -13.84
CA ARG A 343 -16.40 1.61 -12.37
C ARG A 343 -15.01 1.37 -11.80
N LEU A 344 -14.11 0.81 -12.58
CA LEU A 344 -12.77 0.44 -12.15
C LEU A 344 -11.79 0.99 -13.18
N TRP A 345 -10.53 1.15 -12.80
CA TRP A 345 -9.53 1.68 -13.72
C TRP A 345 -9.21 0.73 -14.87
N ALA A 346 -9.49 -0.56 -14.67
CA ALA A 346 -9.63 -1.58 -15.70
C ALA A 346 -10.51 -2.72 -15.16
N SER A 347 -11.05 -3.57 -16.03
CA SER A 347 -11.75 -4.80 -15.63
C SER A 347 -10.83 -5.72 -14.81
N PRO A 348 -11.36 -6.54 -13.88
CA PRO A 348 -10.53 -7.34 -12.98
C PRO A 348 -9.52 -8.26 -13.68
N GLY A 349 -9.92 -8.91 -14.79
CA GLY A 349 -9.02 -9.71 -15.61
C GLY A 349 -7.87 -8.91 -16.23
N VAL A 350 -8.11 -7.66 -16.63
CA VAL A 350 -7.08 -6.77 -17.17
C VAL A 350 -6.15 -6.26 -16.08
N GLN A 351 -6.68 -5.93 -14.89
CA GLN A 351 -5.83 -5.59 -13.75
C GLN A 351 -4.88 -6.74 -13.40
N TYR A 352 -5.40 -7.98 -13.40
CA TYR A 352 -4.60 -9.18 -13.19
C TYR A 352 -3.57 -9.37 -14.31
N ALA A 353 -3.96 -9.27 -15.58
CA ALA A 353 -3.06 -9.40 -16.72
C ALA A 353 -1.94 -8.37 -16.68
N LEU A 354 -2.24 -7.09 -16.44
CA LEU A 354 -1.21 -6.06 -16.28
C LEU A 354 -0.27 -6.35 -15.11
N ALA A 355 -0.83 -6.75 -13.95
CA ALA A 355 -0.04 -7.04 -12.77
C ALA A 355 0.91 -8.22 -12.97
N GLU A 356 0.42 -9.35 -13.50
CA GLU A 356 1.17 -10.60 -13.59
C GLU A 356 1.96 -10.78 -14.89
N PHE A 357 1.44 -10.28 -16.02
CA PHE A 357 2.05 -10.47 -17.33
C PHE A 357 2.92 -9.30 -17.77
N GLY A 358 2.68 -8.10 -17.20
CA GLY A 358 3.42 -6.91 -17.55
C GLY A 358 4.92 -7.02 -17.30
N ASP A 359 5.70 -6.22 -18.00
CA ASP A 359 7.14 -6.12 -17.88
C ASP A 359 7.58 -4.68 -17.56
N GLU A 360 8.87 -4.38 -17.68
CA GLU A 360 9.39 -3.03 -17.47
C GLU A 360 8.81 -2.04 -18.50
N GLY A 361 8.63 -2.45 -19.75
CA GLY A 361 7.99 -1.63 -20.78
C GLY A 361 6.53 -1.31 -20.47
N THR A 362 5.82 -2.24 -19.82
CA THR A 362 4.46 -2.04 -19.31
C THR A 362 4.46 -1.05 -18.14
N ALA A 363 5.42 -1.19 -17.22
CA ALA A 363 5.58 -0.27 -16.09
C ALA A 363 5.88 1.17 -16.56
N ASP A 364 6.74 1.33 -17.56
CA ASP A 364 7.07 2.62 -18.18
C ASP A 364 5.84 3.32 -18.77
N ARG A 365 4.92 2.57 -19.38
CA ARG A 365 3.69 3.12 -19.95
C ARG A 365 2.63 3.41 -18.88
N LEU A 366 2.52 2.56 -17.85
CA LEU A 366 1.49 2.67 -16.81
C LEU A 366 1.80 3.77 -15.79
N ALA A 367 3.07 3.92 -15.37
CA ALA A 367 3.48 4.90 -14.35
C ALA A 367 3.01 6.35 -14.63
N PRO A 368 3.21 6.94 -15.84
CA PRO A 368 2.76 8.29 -16.12
C PRO A 368 1.23 8.43 -16.19
N ILE A 369 0.48 7.33 -16.36
CA ILE A 369 -0.99 7.34 -16.30
C ILE A 369 -1.43 7.40 -14.84
N VAL A 370 -0.90 6.48 -14.01
CA VAL A 370 -1.19 6.42 -12.57
C VAL A 370 -0.83 7.73 -11.85
N ALA A 371 0.27 8.38 -12.26
CA ALA A 371 0.71 9.64 -11.67
C ALA A 371 -0.31 10.79 -11.80
N ARG A 372 -1.21 10.73 -12.79
CA ARG A 372 -2.21 11.75 -13.11
C ARG A 372 -3.62 11.42 -12.58
N TRP A 373 -3.75 10.38 -11.79
CA TRP A 373 -5.05 10.03 -11.22
C TRP A 373 -5.39 10.93 -10.03
N SER A 374 -6.55 11.59 -10.12
CA SER A 374 -7.09 12.36 -9.02
C SER A 374 -7.50 11.47 -7.85
N ARG A 375 -7.52 12.03 -6.65
CA ARG A 375 -7.92 11.31 -5.43
C ARG A 375 -9.32 10.70 -5.52
N ALA A 376 -10.27 11.40 -6.16
CA ALA A 376 -11.63 10.90 -6.34
C ALA A 376 -11.63 9.64 -7.22
N TYR A 377 -10.90 9.71 -8.34
CA TYR A 377 -10.77 8.58 -9.25
C TYR A 377 -10.10 7.38 -8.58
N VAL A 378 -8.98 7.56 -7.89
CA VAL A 378 -8.27 6.45 -7.21
C VAL A 378 -9.18 5.72 -6.23
N TRP A 379 -9.95 6.48 -5.45
CA TRP A 379 -10.88 5.93 -4.47
C TRP A 379 -12.01 5.14 -5.12
N GLU A 380 -12.69 5.74 -6.10
CA GLU A 380 -13.85 5.12 -6.76
C GLU A 380 -13.46 3.94 -7.66
N ALA A 381 -12.37 4.08 -8.41
CA ALA A 381 -11.92 3.10 -9.40
C ALA A 381 -11.01 2.00 -8.82
N GLY A 382 -10.65 2.08 -7.53
CA GLY A 382 -9.75 1.13 -6.88
C GLY A 382 -8.31 1.21 -7.42
N GLY A 383 -7.83 2.40 -7.76
CA GLY A 383 -6.57 2.64 -8.49
C GLY A 383 -5.30 2.09 -7.80
N GLN A 384 -5.32 1.85 -6.49
CA GLN A 384 -4.15 1.32 -5.78
C GLN A 384 -3.65 -0.03 -6.34
N SER A 385 -4.54 -0.88 -6.90
CA SER A 385 -4.12 -2.17 -7.46
C SER A 385 -3.20 -2.05 -8.68
N ALA A 386 -3.15 -0.89 -9.34
CA ALA A 386 -2.18 -0.65 -10.41
C ALA A 386 -0.72 -0.70 -9.93
N LEU A 387 -0.50 -0.49 -8.61
CA LEU A 387 0.83 -0.56 -8.02
C LEU A 387 1.38 -1.99 -7.92
N ASN A 388 0.52 -3.01 -8.07
CA ASN A 388 0.91 -4.42 -7.97
C ASN A 388 1.93 -4.82 -9.05
N LEU A 389 1.86 -4.22 -10.25
CA LEU A 389 2.85 -4.44 -11.31
C LEU A 389 4.26 -4.07 -10.82
N PHE A 390 4.44 -2.84 -10.32
CA PHE A 390 5.76 -2.38 -9.88
C PHE A 390 6.27 -3.18 -8.68
N HIS A 391 5.38 -3.54 -7.77
CA HIS A 391 5.72 -4.37 -6.62
C HIS A 391 6.19 -5.77 -7.03
N ARG A 392 5.46 -6.44 -7.94
CA ARG A 392 5.83 -7.77 -8.43
C ARG A 392 7.16 -7.74 -9.17
N LEU A 393 7.37 -6.75 -10.04
CA LEU A 393 8.64 -6.60 -10.76
C LEU A 393 9.81 -6.42 -9.78
N GLY A 394 9.69 -5.47 -8.84
CA GLY A 394 10.71 -5.24 -7.80
C GLY A 394 12.11 -4.88 -8.33
N THR A 395 12.26 -4.65 -9.64
CA THR A 395 13.49 -4.23 -10.31
C THR A 395 13.75 -2.75 -10.08
N ASP A 396 15.00 -2.31 -10.18
CA ASP A 396 15.36 -0.91 -9.95
C ASP A 396 14.61 0.07 -10.89
N PRO A 397 14.38 -0.23 -12.19
CA PRO A 397 13.46 0.55 -13.02
C PRO A 397 12.04 0.66 -12.46
N ALA A 398 11.45 -0.44 -11.99
CA ALA A 398 10.10 -0.43 -11.40
C ALA A 398 10.06 0.34 -10.08
N LEU A 399 11.08 0.18 -9.22
CA LEU A 399 11.20 0.91 -7.96
C LEU A 399 11.42 2.41 -8.18
N ARG A 400 12.12 2.82 -9.24
CA ARG A 400 12.21 4.24 -9.65
C ARG A 400 10.85 4.85 -9.98
N HIS A 401 9.95 4.09 -10.62
CA HIS A 401 8.58 4.55 -10.86
C HIS A 401 7.79 4.67 -9.55
N LEU A 402 7.93 3.70 -8.63
CA LEU A 402 7.33 3.81 -7.31
C LEU A 402 7.86 5.03 -6.54
N ASP A 403 9.16 5.29 -6.56
CA ASP A 403 9.75 6.47 -5.92
C ASP A 403 9.22 7.78 -6.51
N ARG A 404 9.07 7.84 -7.84
CA ARG A 404 8.42 8.98 -8.50
C ARG A 404 6.97 9.13 -8.08
N LEU A 405 6.19 8.05 -8.01
CA LEU A 405 4.78 8.08 -7.60
C LEU A 405 4.64 8.49 -6.13
N ALA A 406 5.52 7.98 -5.27
CA ALA A 406 5.62 8.31 -3.85
C ALA A 406 5.78 9.82 -3.60
N ASN A 407 6.47 10.53 -4.51
CA ASN A 407 6.79 11.94 -4.38
C ASN A 407 5.94 12.87 -5.25
N LYS A 408 5.42 12.41 -6.39
CA LYS A 408 4.85 13.26 -7.45
C LYS A 408 3.49 12.82 -8.01
N ALA A 409 2.89 11.73 -7.52
CA ALA A 409 1.52 11.41 -7.90
C ALA A 409 0.54 12.52 -7.47
N GLU A 410 -0.47 12.80 -8.28
CA GLU A 410 -1.53 13.76 -7.95
C GLU A 410 -2.27 13.36 -6.66
N ASP A 411 -2.54 12.07 -6.48
CA ASP A 411 -3.09 11.52 -5.23
C ASP A 411 -1.99 11.05 -4.25
N GLN A 412 -1.43 12.00 -3.51
CA GLN A 412 -0.46 11.71 -2.45
C GLN A 412 -1.04 10.93 -1.26
N LYS A 413 -2.36 10.92 -1.07
CA LYS A 413 -3.00 10.28 0.09
C LYS A 413 -3.03 8.77 -0.06
N TRP A 414 -3.38 8.27 -1.24
CA TRP A 414 -3.50 6.84 -1.50
C TRP A 414 -2.34 6.31 -2.34
N ILE A 415 -2.14 6.82 -3.56
CA ILE A 415 -1.05 6.35 -4.43
C ILE A 415 0.31 6.68 -3.83
N GLY A 416 0.54 7.94 -3.44
CA GLY A 416 1.83 8.35 -2.86
C GLY A 416 2.17 7.58 -1.58
N ARG A 417 1.18 7.38 -0.70
CA ARG A 417 1.33 6.58 0.53
C ARG A 417 1.63 5.11 0.23
N SER A 418 0.82 4.46 -0.61
CA SER A 418 1.03 3.04 -0.93
C SER A 418 2.35 2.81 -1.64
N ALA A 419 2.77 3.72 -2.53
CA ALA A 419 4.10 3.64 -3.16
C ALA A 419 5.24 3.73 -2.11
N ARG A 420 5.13 4.61 -1.11
CA ARG A 420 6.10 4.66 0.02
C ARG A 420 6.11 3.37 0.84
N GLU A 421 4.95 2.79 1.11
CA GLU A 421 4.84 1.51 1.83
C GLU A 421 5.51 0.36 1.03
N LEU A 422 5.30 0.32 -0.29
CA LEU A 422 5.93 -0.68 -1.17
C LEU A 422 7.44 -0.49 -1.31
N LEU A 423 7.93 0.75 -1.35
CA LEU A 423 9.37 1.05 -1.33
C LEU A 423 10.01 0.65 -0.01
N LYS A 424 9.35 0.93 1.12
CA LYS A 424 9.80 0.50 2.45
C LYS A 424 9.95 -1.02 2.49
N TYR A 425 8.94 -1.76 2.02
CA TYR A 425 9.01 -3.21 1.94
C TYR A 425 10.17 -3.70 1.03
N ALA A 426 10.37 -3.06 -0.12
CA ALA A 426 11.47 -3.39 -1.03
C ALA A 426 12.85 -3.11 -0.40
N ALA A 427 12.97 -2.02 0.36
CA ALA A 427 14.18 -1.66 1.08
C ALA A 427 14.49 -2.67 2.20
N GLU A 428 13.49 -2.99 3.04
CA GLU A 428 13.62 -3.97 4.13
C GLU A 428 14.05 -5.34 3.61
N ARG A 429 13.47 -5.80 2.48
CA ARG A 429 13.88 -7.06 1.82
C ARG A 429 15.34 -7.06 1.34
N ARG A 430 15.91 -5.89 1.08
CA ARG A 430 17.31 -5.70 0.67
C ARG A 430 18.23 -5.32 1.85
N GLY A 431 17.70 -5.26 3.08
CA GLY A 431 18.46 -4.84 4.26
C GLY A 431 18.86 -3.36 4.24
N LEU A 432 18.07 -2.51 3.57
CA LEU A 432 18.33 -1.09 3.40
C LEU A 432 17.23 -0.25 4.06
N THR A 433 17.55 1.00 4.42
CA THR A 433 16.51 2.00 4.66
C THR A 433 15.89 2.47 3.34
N GLN A 434 14.75 3.15 3.42
CA GLN A 434 14.10 3.72 2.23
C GLN A 434 15.00 4.77 1.55
N GLU A 435 15.72 5.59 2.34
CA GLU A 435 16.65 6.58 1.82
C GLU A 435 17.86 5.92 1.13
N GLN A 436 18.41 4.86 1.73
CA GLN A 436 19.51 4.08 1.15
C GLN A 436 19.10 3.40 -0.15
N LEU A 437 17.87 2.88 -0.25
CA LEU A 437 17.35 2.36 -1.49
C LEU A 437 17.24 3.47 -2.53
N ALA A 438 16.65 4.61 -2.18
CA ALA A 438 16.49 5.73 -3.11
C ALA A 438 17.84 6.33 -3.59
N ASP A 439 18.90 6.28 -2.78
CA ASP A 439 20.26 6.66 -3.24
C ASP A 439 20.78 5.74 -4.35
N ARG A 440 20.41 4.45 -4.33
CA ARG A 440 20.82 3.43 -5.31
C ARG A 440 19.93 3.41 -6.56
N LEU A 441 18.77 4.07 -6.52
CA LEU A 441 17.83 4.16 -7.64
C LEU A 441 18.13 5.33 -8.59
N VAL A 442 19.25 6.05 -8.43
CA VAL A 442 19.62 7.12 -9.37
C VAL A 442 20.07 6.48 -10.70
N PRO A 443 19.50 6.86 -11.85
CA PRO A 443 19.93 6.32 -13.13
C PRO A 443 21.26 6.95 -13.61
N ASP A 444 22.06 6.16 -14.32
CA ASP A 444 23.26 6.63 -15.04
C ASP A 444 22.90 7.56 -16.22
N LEU A 445 21.66 7.48 -16.71
CA LEU A 445 21.15 8.17 -17.89
C LEU A 445 22.01 7.90 -19.14
N GLY A 446 22.62 6.72 -19.22
CA GLY A 446 23.54 6.32 -20.28
C GLY A 446 24.73 7.26 -20.46
N LEU A 447 25.22 7.84 -19.36
CA LEU A 447 26.52 8.49 -19.27
C LEU A 447 27.63 7.42 -19.11
N ASP A 448 28.81 7.73 -19.61
CA ASP A 448 30.00 6.90 -19.42
C ASP A 448 30.47 6.95 -17.95
N ALA A 449 31.36 6.04 -17.55
CA ALA A 449 31.86 5.97 -16.16
C ALA A 449 32.55 7.26 -15.70
N ASP A 450 33.11 8.05 -16.63
CA ASP A 450 33.69 9.37 -16.36
C ASP A 450 32.65 10.50 -16.19
N GLY A 451 31.36 10.17 -16.34
CA GLY A 451 30.23 11.10 -16.28
C GLY A 451 30.01 11.92 -17.55
N SER A 452 30.72 11.60 -18.64
CA SER A 452 30.55 12.25 -19.93
C SER A 452 29.57 11.49 -20.84
N LEU A 453 29.18 12.11 -21.95
CA LEU A 453 28.49 11.45 -23.05
C LEU A 453 28.96 12.08 -24.36
N THR A 454 29.47 11.26 -25.27
CA THR A 454 29.88 11.72 -26.61
C THR A 454 28.73 11.60 -27.60
N LEU A 455 28.40 12.71 -28.25
CA LEU A 455 27.39 12.81 -29.29
C LEU A 455 28.09 12.93 -30.65
N ASP A 456 28.00 11.86 -31.45
CA ASP A 456 28.68 11.78 -32.74
C ASP A 456 27.79 12.30 -33.88
N TYR A 457 28.28 13.28 -34.62
CA TYR A 457 27.64 13.77 -35.86
C TYR A 457 28.35 13.27 -37.12
N GLY A 458 29.45 12.51 -36.98
CA GLY A 458 30.35 12.09 -38.05
C GLY A 458 31.61 12.97 -38.09
N PRO A 459 31.62 14.09 -38.85
CA PRO A 459 32.80 14.92 -39.02
C PRO A 459 33.07 15.86 -37.83
N ARG A 460 32.19 15.88 -36.83
CA ARG A 460 32.35 16.65 -35.59
C ARG A 460 31.71 15.89 -34.44
N ARG A 461 32.29 16.03 -33.24
CA ARG A 461 31.76 15.43 -32.02
C ARG A 461 31.48 16.50 -30.97
N PHE A 462 30.56 16.17 -30.06
CA PHE A 462 30.24 17.01 -28.92
C PHE A 462 30.28 16.18 -27.64
N VAL A 463 30.90 16.72 -26.61
CA VAL A 463 30.94 16.08 -25.28
C VAL A 463 29.94 16.79 -24.38
N VAL A 464 29.04 16.02 -23.75
CA VAL A 464 28.08 16.55 -22.77
C VAL A 464 28.78 16.78 -21.43
N GLY A 465 28.55 17.96 -20.85
CA GLY A 465 28.94 18.31 -19.48
C GLY A 465 27.75 18.86 -18.70
N PHE A 466 27.93 19.10 -17.39
CA PHE A 466 26.88 19.50 -16.46
C PHE A 466 27.29 20.69 -15.61
N ASP A 467 26.38 21.66 -15.47
CA ASP A 467 26.57 22.79 -14.53
C ASP A 467 26.24 22.40 -13.08
N GLU A 468 26.25 23.38 -12.17
CA GLU A 468 25.97 23.20 -10.74
C GLU A 468 24.56 22.68 -10.44
N GLU A 469 23.61 22.91 -11.34
CA GLU A 469 22.25 22.41 -11.22
C GLU A 469 22.04 21.10 -12.01
N LEU A 470 23.12 20.46 -12.47
CA LEU A 470 23.11 19.35 -13.43
C LEU A 470 22.36 19.69 -14.73
N ARG A 471 22.31 20.95 -15.17
CA ARG A 471 21.77 21.26 -16.49
C ARG A 471 22.82 20.88 -17.54
N PRO A 472 22.47 20.04 -18.53
CA PRO A 472 23.44 19.59 -19.50
C PRO A 472 23.77 20.69 -20.51
N PHE A 473 25.06 20.89 -20.75
CA PHE A 473 25.62 21.67 -21.85
C PHE A 473 26.47 20.77 -22.75
N VAL A 474 26.88 21.27 -23.91
CA VAL A 474 27.79 20.55 -24.81
C VAL A 474 29.02 21.37 -25.12
N ALA A 475 30.18 20.75 -25.13
CA ALA A 475 31.41 21.32 -25.66
C ALA A 475 31.69 20.74 -27.04
N ASP A 476 32.10 21.60 -27.98
CA ASP A 476 32.66 21.14 -29.26
C ASP A 476 34.14 20.76 -29.10
N GLU A 477 34.79 20.33 -30.18
CA GLU A 477 36.21 19.95 -30.20
C GLU A 477 37.16 21.10 -29.78
N SER A 478 36.70 22.35 -29.78
CA SER A 478 37.47 23.49 -29.26
C SER A 478 37.32 23.70 -27.75
N GLY A 479 36.53 22.85 -27.08
CA GLY A 479 36.22 22.94 -25.64
C GLY A 479 35.19 24.01 -25.29
N LYS A 480 34.62 24.73 -26.28
CA LYS A 480 33.73 25.85 -26.00
C LYS A 480 32.32 25.37 -25.61
N PRO A 481 31.82 25.68 -24.40
CA PRO A 481 30.52 25.22 -23.95
C PRO A 481 29.37 25.95 -24.66
N ARG A 482 28.32 25.20 -24.98
CA ARG A 482 27.08 25.68 -25.59
C ARG A 482 25.88 25.06 -24.89
N LYS A 483 24.89 25.89 -24.55
CA LYS A 483 23.64 25.42 -23.90
C LYS A 483 22.77 24.57 -24.83
N THR A 484 22.96 24.67 -26.14
CA THR A 484 22.18 23.94 -27.14
C THR A 484 23.11 23.17 -28.06
N LEU A 485 22.74 21.92 -28.33
CA LEU A 485 23.39 21.13 -29.35
C LEU A 485 22.99 21.67 -30.74
N PRO A 486 23.95 21.91 -31.65
CA PRO A 486 23.65 22.39 -33.00
C PRO A 486 22.67 21.46 -33.73
N LYS A 487 21.77 22.02 -34.54
CA LYS A 487 20.89 21.20 -35.38
C LYS A 487 21.74 20.40 -36.39
N PRO A 488 21.37 19.14 -36.71
CA PRO A 488 21.99 18.39 -37.80
C PRO A 488 21.96 19.19 -39.10
N GLY A 489 23.11 19.32 -39.76
CA GLY A 489 23.29 20.02 -41.03
C GLY A 489 23.57 19.07 -42.19
N VAL A 490 23.60 19.62 -43.41
CA VAL A 490 23.80 18.84 -44.67
C VAL A 490 25.18 18.15 -44.74
N LYS A 491 26.17 18.66 -43.99
CA LYS A 491 27.52 18.08 -43.93
C LYS A 491 27.68 17.03 -42.83
N ASP A 492 26.69 16.87 -41.95
CA ASP A 492 26.73 15.88 -40.88
C ASP A 492 26.21 14.52 -41.40
N ASP A 493 26.51 13.44 -40.68
CA ASP A 493 26.03 12.10 -41.00
C ASP A 493 24.50 12.01 -40.88
N ALA A 494 23.86 11.45 -41.90
CA ALA A 494 22.41 11.41 -42.04
C ALA A 494 21.69 10.52 -41.02
N ALA A 495 22.40 9.57 -40.38
CA ALA A 495 21.85 8.69 -39.35
C ALA A 495 22.30 9.10 -37.94
N LEU A 496 23.61 9.38 -37.75
CA LEU A 496 24.18 9.66 -36.44
C LEU A 496 23.71 11.02 -35.89
N ALA A 497 23.71 12.07 -36.71
CA ALA A 497 23.40 13.42 -36.21
C ALA A 497 21.95 13.57 -35.73
N PRO A 498 20.91 13.09 -36.45
CA PRO A 498 19.54 13.10 -35.93
C PRO A 498 19.37 12.26 -34.65
N ALA A 499 20.00 11.10 -34.57
CA ALA A 499 19.95 10.23 -33.40
C ALA A 499 20.62 10.89 -32.18
N ALA A 500 21.80 11.48 -32.35
CA ALA A 500 22.51 12.22 -31.31
C ALA A 500 21.70 13.45 -30.85
N HIS A 501 21.04 14.16 -31.76
CA HIS A 501 20.17 15.29 -31.43
C HIS A 501 18.94 14.87 -30.62
N ALA A 502 18.29 13.76 -31.01
CA ALA A 502 17.19 13.18 -30.26
C ALA A 502 17.63 12.71 -28.87
N ARG A 503 18.80 12.04 -28.78
CA ARG A 503 19.38 11.57 -27.52
C ARG A 503 19.65 12.70 -26.54
N PHE A 504 20.28 13.80 -26.98
CA PHE A 504 20.51 14.96 -26.12
C PHE A 504 19.22 15.63 -25.66
N THR A 505 18.20 15.68 -26.53
CA THR A 505 16.88 16.20 -26.18
C THR A 505 16.17 15.33 -25.14
N GLY A 506 16.27 14.00 -25.25
CA GLY A 506 15.79 13.06 -24.25
C GLY A 506 16.52 13.22 -22.91
N LEU A 507 17.85 13.23 -22.95
CA LEU A 507 18.71 13.43 -21.77
C LEU A 507 18.33 14.70 -21.00
N LYS A 508 18.12 15.83 -21.70
CA LYS A 508 17.67 17.10 -21.08
C LYS A 508 16.39 16.95 -20.27
N LYS A 509 15.43 16.16 -20.75
CA LYS A 509 14.15 15.94 -20.06
C LYS A 509 14.32 15.04 -18.85
N GLU A 510 15.08 13.97 -19.00
CA GLU A 510 15.35 12.99 -17.95
C GLU A 510 16.15 13.61 -16.80
N VAL A 511 17.30 14.24 -17.12
CA VAL A 511 18.19 14.88 -16.14
C VAL A 511 17.46 15.95 -15.34
N ARG A 512 16.64 16.81 -15.98
CA ARG A 512 15.94 17.89 -15.28
C ARG A 512 15.13 17.39 -14.08
N THR A 513 14.50 16.22 -14.22
CA THR A 513 13.66 15.66 -13.16
C THR A 513 14.51 15.01 -12.06
N VAL A 514 15.56 14.30 -12.46
CA VAL A 514 16.48 13.61 -11.53
C VAL A 514 17.31 14.62 -10.74
N ALA A 515 17.86 15.64 -11.41
CA ALA A 515 18.69 16.69 -10.82
C ALA A 515 17.97 17.45 -9.69
N ALA A 516 16.78 17.97 -9.98
CA ALA A 516 15.98 18.71 -8.98
C ALA A 516 15.56 17.83 -7.78
N ASP A 517 15.60 16.50 -7.94
CA ASP A 517 15.34 15.58 -6.85
C ASP A 517 16.61 15.30 -6.04
N GLN A 518 17.70 14.96 -6.70
CA GLN A 518 18.97 14.65 -6.02
C GLN A 518 19.56 15.86 -5.29
N ILE A 519 19.47 17.07 -5.85
CA ILE A 519 19.90 18.30 -5.17
C ILE A 519 19.11 18.49 -3.87
N ARG A 520 17.78 18.33 -3.93
CA ARG A 520 16.89 18.47 -2.77
C ARG A 520 17.17 17.40 -1.70
N ARG A 521 17.48 16.18 -2.13
CA ARG A 521 17.81 15.05 -1.24
C ARG A 521 19.17 15.23 -0.56
N LEU A 522 20.17 15.77 -1.24
CA LEU A 522 21.47 16.10 -0.65
C LEU A 522 21.36 17.27 0.34
N GLU A 523 20.58 18.31 0.01
CA GLU A 523 20.31 19.41 0.94
C GLU A 523 19.58 18.90 2.20
N ALA A 524 18.57 18.04 2.03
CA ALA A 524 17.88 17.40 3.14
C ALA A 524 18.81 16.48 3.95
N ALA A 525 19.76 15.79 3.30
CA ALA A 525 20.75 14.94 3.96
C ALA A 525 21.70 15.77 4.86
N MET A 526 22.15 16.92 4.37
CA MET A 526 22.95 17.87 5.15
C MET A 526 22.17 18.36 6.38
N ALA A 527 20.91 18.77 6.19
CA ALA A 527 20.06 19.26 7.27
C ALA A 527 19.69 18.18 8.31
N ALA A 528 19.61 16.92 7.89
CA ALA A 528 19.30 15.78 8.76
C ALA A 528 20.54 15.12 9.37
N GLY A 529 21.76 15.57 9.04
CA GLY A 529 23.01 14.95 9.50
C GLY A 529 23.20 13.51 9.01
N ARG A 530 22.66 13.19 7.83
CA ARG A 530 22.71 11.83 7.28
C ARG A 530 24.14 11.46 6.88
N THR A 531 24.49 10.20 7.13
CA THR A 531 25.81 9.65 6.89
C THR A 531 25.77 8.47 5.93
N TRP A 532 26.92 8.18 5.33
CA TRP A 532 27.19 7.04 4.46
C TRP A 532 28.49 6.37 4.87
N THR A 533 28.59 5.06 4.68
CA THR A 533 29.90 4.40 4.78
C THR A 533 30.85 4.90 3.67
N ALA A 534 32.16 4.77 3.87
CA ALA A 534 33.14 5.12 2.85
C ALA A 534 32.89 4.42 1.49
N GLY A 535 32.48 3.14 1.51
CA GLY A 535 32.15 2.38 0.30
C GLY A 535 30.86 2.85 -0.37
N GLU A 536 29.83 3.22 0.41
CA GLU A 536 28.64 3.87 -0.14
C GLU A 536 28.97 5.23 -0.74
N PHE A 537 29.81 6.02 -0.08
CA PHE A 537 30.20 7.33 -0.60
C PHE A 537 30.92 7.21 -1.96
N ALA A 538 31.89 6.29 -2.07
CA ALA A 538 32.60 6.03 -3.30
C ALA A 538 31.64 5.59 -4.43
N SER A 539 30.85 4.55 -4.18
CA SER A 539 29.96 3.98 -5.22
C SER A 539 28.79 4.90 -5.62
N LEU A 540 28.18 5.62 -4.67
CA LEU A 540 26.99 6.43 -4.92
C LEU A 540 27.31 7.84 -5.43
N PHE A 541 28.46 8.39 -5.06
CA PHE A 541 28.79 9.79 -5.36
C PHE A 541 30.04 9.95 -6.22
N VAL A 542 31.13 9.23 -5.95
CA VAL A 542 32.39 9.43 -6.68
C VAL A 542 32.39 8.71 -8.03
N GLU A 543 31.96 7.45 -8.03
CA GLU A 543 31.98 6.55 -9.19
C GLU A 543 30.70 6.68 -10.05
N HIS A 544 29.59 7.11 -9.44
CA HIS A 544 28.32 7.19 -10.13
C HIS A 544 28.36 8.26 -11.26
N PRO A 545 28.02 7.90 -12.52
CA PRO A 545 28.18 8.78 -13.69
C PRO A 545 27.52 10.17 -13.57
N LEU A 546 26.30 10.22 -13.01
CA LEU A 546 25.58 11.49 -12.79
C LEU A 546 25.96 12.18 -11.45
N MET A 547 25.96 11.46 -10.34
CA MET A 547 26.11 12.05 -8.99
C MET A 547 27.50 12.64 -8.73
N ARG A 548 28.55 12.18 -9.42
CA ARG A 548 29.89 12.76 -9.35
C ARG A 548 29.95 14.24 -9.63
N HIS A 549 29.09 14.72 -10.52
CA HIS A 549 29.00 16.15 -10.87
C HIS A 549 28.49 16.99 -9.71
N LEU A 550 27.63 16.44 -8.83
CA LEU A 550 27.20 17.10 -7.60
C LEU A 550 28.25 16.94 -6.49
N ALA A 551 28.83 15.75 -6.36
CA ALA A 551 29.80 15.43 -5.31
C ALA A 551 31.02 16.37 -5.31
N ARG A 552 31.52 16.72 -6.51
CA ARG A 552 32.65 17.64 -6.72
C ARG A 552 32.38 19.09 -6.33
N ARG A 553 31.10 19.45 -6.20
CA ARG A 553 30.65 20.82 -5.91
C ARG A 553 30.31 21.05 -4.43
N LEU A 554 30.54 20.03 -3.61
CA LEU A 554 30.20 20.01 -2.20
C LEU A 554 31.44 19.71 -1.37
N VAL A 555 31.43 20.22 -0.14
CA VAL A 555 32.39 19.84 0.90
C VAL A 555 31.82 18.66 1.65
N TRP A 556 32.66 17.66 1.92
CA TRP A 556 32.31 16.46 2.65
C TRP A 556 33.11 16.38 3.95
N SER A 557 32.65 15.58 4.88
CA SER A 557 33.34 15.33 6.14
C SER A 557 33.47 13.85 6.42
N ALA A 558 34.57 13.46 7.04
CA ALA A 558 34.86 12.12 7.55
C ALA A 558 35.25 12.28 9.03
N GLY A 559 34.25 12.20 9.91
CA GLY A 559 34.45 12.58 11.31
C GLY A 559 34.73 14.09 11.45
N ALA A 560 35.89 14.45 12.00
CA ALA A 560 36.31 15.85 12.15
C ALA A 560 37.01 16.42 10.92
N ASP A 561 37.51 15.56 10.03
CA ASP A 561 38.23 15.97 8.84
C ASP A 561 37.25 16.33 7.72
N THR A 562 37.63 17.29 6.89
CA THR A 562 36.82 17.78 5.76
C THR A 562 37.61 17.69 4.47
N PHE A 563 36.92 17.39 3.37
CA PHE A 563 37.55 17.20 2.07
C PHE A 563 36.59 17.55 0.93
N ARG A 564 37.13 17.68 -0.29
CA ARG A 564 36.38 17.77 -1.55
C ARG A 564 36.76 16.64 -2.49
N VAL A 565 35.92 16.40 -3.50
CA VAL A 565 36.23 15.51 -4.63
C VAL A 565 36.79 16.36 -5.79
N ALA A 566 37.96 16.01 -6.30
CA ALA A 566 38.61 16.66 -7.43
C ALA A 566 38.04 16.20 -8.80
N GLU A 567 38.47 16.84 -9.88
CA GLU A 567 38.00 16.57 -11.25
C GLU A 567 38.34 15.17 -11.77
N ASP A 568 39.38 14.54 -11.23
CA ASP A 568 39.77 13.17 -11.53
C ASP A 568 39.14 12.14 -10.57
N GLY A 569 38.41 12.60 -9.54
CA GLY A 569 37.79 11.77 -8.51
C GLY A 569 38.67 11.53 -7.27
N THR A 570 39.89 12.05 -7.23
CA THR A 570 40.72 12.03 -6.02
C THR A 570 40.14 12.95 -4.95
N LEU A 571 40.53 12.74 -3.69
CA LEU A 571 40.06 13.57 -2.57
C LEU A 571 41.18 14.52 -2.13
N ALA A 572 40.80 15.75 -1.80
CA ALA A 572 41.73 16.77 -1.32
C ALA A 572 41.16 17.46 -0.07
N ASP A 573 42.02 17.78 0.89
CA ASP A 573 41.65 18.52 2.11
C ASP A 573 41.64 20.05 1.88
N VAL A 574 41.47 20.80 2.97
CA VAL A 574 41.41 22.28 2.94
C VAL A 574 42.77 22.93 2.62
N HIS A 575 43.87 22.18 2.68
CA HIS A 575 45.20 22.62 2.28
C HIS A 575 45.55 22.18 0.86
N GLU A 576 44.57 21.59 0.14
CA GLU A 576 44.73 20.99 -1.18
C GLU A 576 45.66 19.77 -1.19
N ASP A 577 45.98 19.22 -0.02
CA ASP A 577 46.76 18.00 0.12
C ASP A 577 45.88 16.77 -0.15
N ALA A 578 46.50 15.71 -0.68
CA ALA A 578 45.79 14.47 -0.98
C ALA A 578 45.19 13.85 0.28
N PHE A 579 43.87 13.67 0.29
CA PHE A 579 43.13 13.09 1.40
C PHE A 579 42.84 11.61 1.13
N THR A 580 43.12 10.73 2.10
CA THR A 580 42.76 9.32 2.01
C THR A 580 41.62 9.03 2.96
N LEU A 581 40.49 8.56 2.43
CA LEU A 581 39.31 8.27 3.23
C LEU A 581 39.52 6.98 4.06
N PRO A 582 39.45 7.03 5.40
CA PRO A 582 39.48 5.82 6.22
C PRO A 582 38.30 4.90 5.91
N GLY A 583 38.51 3.59 5.85
CA GLY A 583 37.49 2.62 5.41
C GLY A 583 36.30 2.44 6.38
N ASP A 584 36.49 2.73 7.66
CA ASP A 584 35.52 2.55 8.75
C ASP A 584 34.81 3.85 9.16
N VAL A 585 35.18 4.98 8.55
CA VAL A 585 34.56 6.27 8.86
C VAL A 585 33.23 6.46 8.15
N GLN A 586 32.35 7.20 8.81
CA GLN A 586 31.13 7.71 8.22
C GLN A 586 31.41 9.03 7.51
N VAL A 587 30.98 9.11 6.25
CA VAL A 587 31.02 10.32 5.43
C VAL A 587 29.70 11.07 5.60
N ALA A 588 29.76 12.39 5.73
CA ALA A 588 28.57 13.24 5.81
C ALA A 588 28.72 14.50 4.94
N LEU A 589 27.59 15.14 4.65
CA LEU A 589 27.56 16.53 4.20
C LEU A 589 27.47 17.45 5.43
N PRO A 590 28.57 18.08 5.85
CA PRO A 590 28.57 18.86 7.07
C PRO A 590 27.79 20.17 6.87
N HIS A 591 26.90 20.46 7.82
CA HIS A 591 26.20 21.75 7.91
C HIS A 591 27.18 22.85 8.38
N PRO A 592 27.05 24.13 7.95
CA PRO A 592 27.99 25.19 8.36
C PRO A 592 28.10 25.42 9.87
N LEU A 593 27.01 25.19 10.61
CA LEU A 593 27.03 25.22 12.08
C LEU A 593 28.03 24.21 12.67
N VAL A 594 28.17 23.04 12.05
CA VAL A 594 29.08 21.96 12.48
C VAL A 594 30.51 22.25 12.00
N LEU A 595 30.67 22.74 10.76
CA LEU A 595 31.97 23.13 10.21
C LEU A 595 32.63 24.26 11.04
N GLY A 596 31.82 25.21 11.51
CA GLY A 596 32.31 26.42 12.13
C GLY A 596 32.82 27.45 11.11
N GLU A 597 32.79 28.73 11.49
CA GLU A 597 33.01 29.82 10.54
C GLU A 597 34.40 29.83 9.90
N ALA A 598 35.44 29.39 10.62
CA ALA A 598 36.80 29.38 10.11
C ALA A 598 36.96 28.39 8.94
N ALA A 599 36.46 27.16 9.11
CA ALA A 599 36.46 26.16 8.06
C ALA A 599 35.56 26.56 6.89
N VAL A 600 34.39 27.15 7.17
CA VAL A 600 33.49 27.68 6.12
C VAL A 600 34.21 28.73 5.26
N ARG A 601 34.92 29.69 5.89
CA ARG A 601 35.69 30.70 5.14
C ARG A 601 36.81 30.09 4.31
N ALA A 602 37.55 29.13 4.86
CA ALA A 602 38.64 28.46 4.16
C ALA A 602 38.14 27.69 2.93
N TRP A 603 37.10 26.87 3.10
CA TRP A 603 36.49 26.14 1.99
C TRP A 603 35.83 27.05 0.95
N ALA A 604 35.19 28.15 1.38
CA ALA A 604 34.60 29.10 0.46
C ALA A 604 35.65 29.77 -0.44
N ALA A 605 36.85 30.04 0.09
CA ALA A 605 37.97 30.55 -0.71
C ALA A 605 38.42 29.52 -1.77
N ILE A 606 38.63 28.27 -1.36
CA ILE A 606 39.02 27.19 -2.28
C ILE A 606 37.98 27.00 -3.39
N LEU A 607 36.70 26.88 -3.05
CA LEU A 607 35.66 26.70 -4.06
C LEU A 607 35.57 27.91 -5.01
N ALA A 608 35.82 29.12 -4.52
CA ALA A 608 35.87 30.32 -5.36
C ALA A 608 37.08 30.32 -6.32
N ASP A 609 38.26 29.88 -5.86
CA ASP A 609 39.48 29.82 -6.68
C ASP A 609 39.35 28.84 -7.85
N TYR A 610 38.58 27.76 -7.67
CA TYR A 610 38.24 26.80 -8.74
C TYR A 610 36.94 27.16 -9.50
N GLU A 611 36.34 28.33 -9.24
CA GLU A 611 35.06 28.76 -9.83
C GLU A 611 33.90 27.75 -9.64
N ILE A 612 33.92 27.02 -8.53
CA ILE A 612 32.94 25.98 -8.20
C ILE A 612 31.71 26.60 -7.53
N LEU A 613 30.60 26.62 -8.27
CA LEU A 613 29.28 26.91 -7.71
C LEU A 613 28.66 25.67 -7.08
N GLN A 614 28.11 25.84 -5.87
CA GLN A 614 27.42 24.77 -5.13
C GLN A 614 25.98 24.58 -5.62
N PRO A 615 25.47 23.33 -5.68
CA PRO A 615 24.11 23.03 -6.15
C PRO A 615 23.00 23.58 -5.25
N PHE A 616 23.32 23.84 -3.98
CA PHE A 616 22.47 24.47 -2.97
C PHE A 616 23.39 25.23 -1.99
N PRO A 617 22.88 26.17 -1.18
CA PRO A 617 23.72 26.93 -0.25
C PRO A 617 24.16 26.02 0.90
N GLN A 618 25.24 25.25 0.71
CA GLN A 618 25.91 24.51 1.78
C GLN A 618 26.71 25.50 2.62
N LEU A 619 27.85 26.01 2.12
CA LEU A 619 28.72 26.92 2.90
C LEU A 619 28.03 28.27 3.19
N GLY A 620 27.15 28.70 2.29
CA GLY A 620 26.33 29.90 2.46
C GLY A 620 25.02 29.70 3.21
N ARG A 621 24.77 28.52 3.83
CA ARG A 621 23.53 28.29 4.59
C ARG A 621 23.47 29.24 5.79
N PRO A 622 22.38 30.01 5.97
CA PRO A 622 22.20 30.80 7.17
C PRO A 622 22.20 29.90 8.41
N VAL A 623 23.05 30.25 9.38
CA VAL A 623 23.15 29.54 10.65
C VAL A 623 22.37 30.32 11.70
N HIS A 624 21.44 29.65 12.36
CA HIS A 624 20.66 30.22 13.45
C HIS A 624 20.90 29.46 14.74
N THR A 625 20.87 30.17 15.86
CA THR A 625 21.04 29.60 17.20
C THR A 625 19.85 29.92 18.08
N LEU A 626 19.60 29.05 19.06
CA LEU A 626 18.65 29.32 20.13
C LEU A 626 19.24 30.37 21.08
N ARG A 627 18.40 31.34 21.46
CA ARG A 627 18.70 32.29 22.54
C ARG A 627 18.71 31.55 23.88
N GLU A 628 19.36 32.13 24.88
CA GLU A 628 19.52 31.49 26.20
C GLU A 628 18.16 31.18 26.87
N ASP A 629 17.19 32.10 26.74
CA ASP A 629 15.82 31.93 27.24
C ASP A 629 15.01 30.88 26.46
N GLU A 630 15.31 30.69 25.18
CA GLU A 630 14.65 29.70 24.32
C GLU A 630 15.15 28.27 24.59
N ARG A 631 16.41 28.09 25.02
CA ARG A 631 16.99 26.76 25.25
C ARG A 631 16.27 25.97 26.34
N GLY A 632 15.90 26.63 27.42
CA GLY A 632 15.14 26.03 28.53
C GLY A 632 13.62 26.06 28.35
N GLY A 633 13.13 26.75 27.32
CA GLY A 633 11.71 26.96 27.07
C GLY A 633 11.12 25.93 26.11
N ASP A 634 9.82 25.69 26.23
CA ASP A 634 9.03 24.83 25.34
C ASP A 634 8.46 25.58 24.12
N ARG A 635 8.77 26.87 23.98
CA ARG A 635 8.20 27.78 22.98
C ARG A 635 9.21 28.74 22.37
N LEU A 636 9.12 28.95 21.05
CA LEU A 636 9.85 29.99 20.33
C LEU A 636 8.99 31.26 20.18
N ARG A 637 8.91 32.04 21.26
CA ARG A 637 8.02 33.23 21.34
C ARG A 637 8.31 34.31 20.30
N ARG A 638 9.54 34.37 19.76
CA ARG A 638 9.93 35.39 18.77
C ARG A 638 9.16 35.32 17.44
N PHE A 639 8.50 34.20 17.15
CA PHE A 639 7.70 34.02 15.93
C PHE A 639 6.19 34.13 16.19
N GLU A 640 5.77 34.20 17.46
CA GLU A 640 4.37 34.26 17.85
C GLU A 640 3.79 35.66 17.60
N GLY A 641 2.52 35.72 17.22
CA GLY A 641 1.84 36.96 16.84
C GLY A 641 2.17 37.47 15.43
N GLY A 642 3.10 36.83 14.71
CA GLY A 642 3.38 37.16 13.31
C GLY A 642 2.18 36.90 12.40
N THR A 643 1.90 37.82 11.48
CA THR A 643 0.85 37.68 10.46
C THR A 643 1.46 37.16 9.16
N VAL A 644 0.91 36.07 8.63
CA VAL A 644 1.41 35.41 7.42
C VAL A 644 0.26 35.03 6.50
N HIS A 645 0.51 35.04 5.19
CA HIS A 645 -0.46 34.55 4.22
C HIS A 645 -0.52 33.01 4.23
N PHE A 646 -1.71 32.41 4.08
CA PHE A 646 -1.88 30.94 4.09
C PHE A 646 -1.00 30.23 3.05
N GLY A 647 -0.76 30.88 1.90
CA GLY A 647 0.13 30.38 0.86
C GLY A 647 1.57 30.15 1.34
N ARG A 648 2.07 30.95 2.29
CA ARG A 648 3.41 30.74 2.90
C ARG A 648 3.43 29.51 3.81
N ILE A 649 2.35 29.29 4.59
CA ILE A 649 2.17 28.08 5.40
C ILE A 649 2.13 26.84 4.50
N LEU A 650 1.32 26.86 3.45
CA LEU A 650 1.29 25.76 2.46
C LEU A 650 2.64 25.55 1.79
N GLY A 651 3.38 26.62 1.51
CA GLY A 651 4.73 26.57 0.95
C GLY A 651 5.74 25.83 1.82
N MET A 652 5.57 25.82 3.16
CA MET A 652 6.43 25.06 4.07
C MET A 652 6.38 23.55 3.81
N THR A 653 5.29 23.04 3.21
CA THR A 653 5.15 21.59 2.93
C THR A 653 6.22 21.07 1.97
N SER A 654 6.77 21.95 1.12
CA SER A 654 7.92 21.61 0.26
C SER A 654 9.22 21.35 1.03
N ARG A 655 9.27 21.68 2.33
CA ARG A 655 10.43 21.59 3.22
C ARG A 655 10.22 20.58 4.36
N GLY A 656 9.35 19.60 4.16
CA GLY A 656 9.11 18.52 5.12
C GLY A 656 8.13 18.87 6.26
N TRP A 657 7.43 20.01 6.13
CA TRP A 657 6.33 20.33 7.04
C TRP A 657 5.03 19.67 6.58
N GLU A 658 4.20 19.25 7.52
CA GLU A 658 2.93 18.59 7.28
C GLU A 658 1.80 19.43 7.85
N ILE A 659 0.80 19.70 7.02
CA ILE A 659 -0.40 20.40 7.48
C ILE A 659 -1.27 19.47 8.32
N GLY A 660 -1.80 19.99 9.42
CA GLY A 660 -2.65 19.25 10.34
C GLY A 660 -3.93 18.71 9.69
N GLU A 661 -4.56 17.77 10.41
CA GLU A 661 -5.82 17.19 9.96
C GLU A 661 -6.95 18.22 9.85
N LYS A 662 -7.96 17.87 9.06
CA LYS A 662 -9.14 18.71 8.89
C LYS A 662 -10.04 18.58 10.13
N GLU A 663 -10.26 19.69 10.79
CA GLU A 663 -11.16 19.79 11.95
C GLU A 663 -12.64 19.86 11.52
N THR A 664 -13.54 19.71 12.49
CA THR A 664 -14.97 20.01 12.33
C THR A 664 -15.14 21.45 11.85
N GLY A 665 -15.94 21.66 10.80
CA GLY A 665 -16.07 22.96 10.12
C GLY A 665 -15.11 23.18 8.95
N GLY A 666 -14.18 22.25 8.69
CA GLY A 666 -13.35 22.25 7.47
C GLY A 666 -12.10 23.12 7.55
N PHE A 667 -11.65 23.45 8.76
CA PHE A 667 -10.44 24.22 9.01
C PHE A 667 -9.22 23.33 9.23
N ARG A 668 -8.05 23.90 8.99
CA ARG A 668 -6.75 23.40 9.44
C ARG A 668 -6.06 24.54 10.19
N ARG A 669 -5.57 24.29 11.41
CA ARG A 669 -5.02 25.33 12.31
C ARG A 669 -3.60 25.07 12.77
N GLN A 670 -2.95 24.06 12.21
CA GLN A 670 -1.59 23.71 12.58
C GLN A 670 -0.80 23.16 11.41
N ILE A 671 0.51 23.37 11.49
CA ILE A 671 1.51 22.74 10.63
C ILE A 671 2.64 22.23 11.52
N MET A 672 3.24 21.11 11.15
CA MET A 672 4.18 20.39 12.00
C MET A 672 5.37 19.88 11.20
N ARG A 673 6.53 19.78 11.84
CA ARG A 673 7.70 19.10 11.28
C ARG A 673 8.22 18.09 12.28
N MET A 674 8.44 16.88 11.81
CA MET A 674 9.12 15.83 12.56
C MET A 674 10.62 15.98 12.34
N THR A 675 11.40 15.92 13.40
CA THR A 675 12.87 15.93 13.37
C THR A 675 13.40 14.49 13.29
N PRO A 676 14.69 14.29 12.92
CA PRO A 676 15.27 12.94 12.82
C PRO A 676 15.21 12.10 14.11
N ASP A 677 15.15 12.74 15.27
CA ASP A 677 15.02 12.15 16.61
C ASP A 677 13.56 12.01 17.09
N ASP A 678 12.60 12.00 16.16
CA ASP A 678 11.16 11.80 16.39
C ASP A 678 10.52 12.87 17.30
N ARG A 679 11.10 14.07 17.32
CA ARG A 679 10.50 15.25 17.98
C ARG A 679 9.65 16.03 16.99
N HIS A 680 8.64 16.70 17.51
CA HIS A 680 7.63 17.35 16.68
C HIS A 680 7.58 18.84 16.98
N VAL A 681 8.02 19.66 16.03
CA VAL A 681 7.84 21.12 16.09
C VAL A 681 6.47 21.44 15.52
N MET A 682 5.61 22.05 16.31
CA MET A 682 4.25 22.41 15.93
C MET A 682 4.08 23.93 15.92
N VAL A 683 3.55 24.45 14.82
CA VAL A 683 3.14 25.85 14.67
C VAL A 683 1.62 25.89 14.55
N THR A 684 0.96 26.52 15.52
CA THR A 684 -0.49 26.77 15.46
C THR A 684 -0.76 28.14 14.85
N PHE A 685 -1.90 28.30 14.20
CA PHE A 685 -2.30 29.58 13.61
C PHE A 685 -3.83 29.75 13.59
N GLU A 686 -4.26 31.01 13.66
CA GLU A 686 -5.67 31.42 13.69
C GLU A 686 -5.95 32.48 12.61
N PRO A 687 -7.17 32.55 12.04
CA PRO A 687 -8.37 31.76 12.38
C PRO A 687 -8.37 30.32 11.84
N GLY A 688 -7.40 29.96 10.99
CA GLY A 688 -7.27 28.67 10.32
C GLY A 688 -7.53 28.76 8.81
N ILE A 689 -6.96 27.81 8.06
CA ILE A 689 -7.12 27.69 6.60
C ILE A 689 -8.36 26.85 6.32
N ARG A 690 -9.35 27.41 5.61
CA ARG A 690 -10.55 26.66 5.21
C ARG A 690 -10.26 25.82 3.96
N VAL A 691 -10.55 24.52 4.01
CA VAL A 691 -10.14 23.56 2.95
C VAL A 691 -10.81 23.83 1.60
N PHE A 692 -12.04 24.32 1.59
CA PHE A 692 -12.82 24.54 0.37
C PHE A 692 -12.68 25.95 -0.20
N ASP A 693 -12.29 26.91 0.63
CA ASP A 693 -12.07 28.31 0.24
C ASP A 693 -10.97 28.92 1.11
N PRO A 694 -9.69 28.63 0.80
CA PRO A 694 -8.56 29.14 1.60
C PRO A 694 -8.48 30.68 1.66
N GLU A 695 -9.01 31.37 0.65
CA GLU A 695 -8.95 32.83 0.51
C GLU A 695 -9.89 33.55 1.51
N GLU A 696 -10.93 32.88 2.00
CA GLU A 696 -11.84 33.42 3.02
C GLU A 696 -11.11 33.93 4.26
N HIS A 697 -10.00 33.27 4.61
CA HIS A 697 -9.07 33.70 5.64
C HIS A 697 -7.64 33.65 5.11
N ALA A 698 -7.33 34.54 4.17
CA ALA A 698 -6.01 34.59 3.56
C ALA A 698 -4.88 34.89 4.56
N GLU A 699 -5.13 35.76 5.53
CA GLU A 699 -4.20 36.09 6.61
C GLU A 699 -4.37 35.17 7.82
N GLN A 700 -3.24 34.75 8.38
CA GLN A 700 -3.16 33.85 9.52
C GLN A 700 -2.20 34.44 10.56
N HIS A 701 -2.58 34.41 11.82
CA HIS A 701 -1.75 34.81 12.94
C HIS A 701 -1.11 33.59 13.57
N ILE A 702 0.22 33.59 13.70
CA ILE A 702 0.95 32.52 14.36
C ILE A 702 0.62 32.55 15.86
N GLY A 703 0.02 31.47 16.37
CA GLY A 703 -0.36 31.33 17.76
C GLY A 703 0.81 30.87 18.63
N ARG A 704 1.19 29.59 18.51
CA ARG A 704 2.24 28.97 19.32
C ARG A 704 3.21 28.20 18.44
N VAL A 705 4.50 28.31 18.76
CA VAL A 705 5.56 27.48 18.17
C VAL A 705 6.12 26.61 19.29
N MET A 706 5.78 25.33 19.31
CA MET A 706 6.05 24.41 20.42
C MET A 706 6.84 23.18 19.96
N LEU A 707 7.66 22.62 20.85
CA LEU A 707 8.28 21.32 20.67
C LEU A 707 7.55 20.27 21.51
N MET A 708 7.21 19.13 20.90
CA MET A 708 6.38 18.10 21.54
C MET A 708 6.93 16.68 21.31
N THR A 709 6.58 15.77 22.21
CA THR A 709 6.91 14.33 22.11
C THR A 709 6.09 13.56 21.07
N GLY A 710 5.05 14.17 20.47
CA GLY A 710 4.16 13.43 19.58
C GLY A 710 3.46 14.31 18.55
N ARG A 711 2.95 13.64 17.53
CA ARG A 711 2.46 14.27 16.28
C ARG A 711 1.24 15.17 16.46
N HIS A 712 0.22 14.73 17.20
CA HIS A 712 -1.01 15.51 17.41
C HIS A 712 -1.36 15.74 18.89
N SER A 713 -0.55 15.16 19.78
CA SER A 713 -0.65 15.24 21.22
C SER A 713 0.68 14.79 21.82
N GLY A 714 1.00 15.24 23.03
CA GLY A 714 2.25 14.90 23.68
C GLY A 714 2.60 15.88 24.80
N SER A 715 3.70 15.61 25.48
CA SER A 715 4.26 16.53 26.47
C SER A 715 5.13 17.58 25.76
N PRO A 716 5.10 18.85 26.21
CA PRO A 716 6.05 19.85 25.76
C PRO A 716 7.48 19.46 26.12
N LEU A 717 8.44 19.82 25.27
CA LEU A 717 9.88 19.61 25.45
C LEU A 717 10.63 20.93 25.32
N ALA A 718 11.80 21.03 25.94
CA ALA A 718 12.62 22.21 25.80
C ALA A 718 13.29 22.25 24.42
N PHE A 719 13.32 23.42 23.75
CA PHE A 719 13.96 23.53 22.43
C PHE A 719 15.46 23.21 22.45
N GLY A 720 16.12 23.35 23.60
CA GLY A 720 17.51 22.92 23.80
C GLY A 720 17.73 21.41 23.72
N GLU A 721 16.67 20.59 23.72
CA GLU A 721 16.76 19.14 23.48
C GLU A 721 16.92 18.78 22.00
N LEU A 722 16.65 19.71 21.08
CA LEU A 722 16.87 19.48 19.66
C LEU A 722 18.36 19.44 19.33
N ASP A 723 18.70 18.59 18.35
CA ASP A 723 19.98 18.70 17.65
C ASP A 723 20.21 20.15 17.15
N PRO A 724 21.41 20.73 17.34
CA PRO A 724 21.67 22.12 16.96
C PRO A 724 21.42 22.44 15.48
N VAL A 725 21.67 21.49 14.57
CA VAL A 725 21.38 21.66 13.14
C VAL A 725 19.88 21.64 12.91
N ALA A 726 19.16 20.69 13.51
CA ALA A 726 17.69 20.65 13.44
C ALA A 726 17.06 21.95 13.97
N ALA A 727 17.56 22.49 15.09
CA ALA A 727 17.12 23.77 15.62
C ALA A 727 17.40 24.93 14.64
N SER A 728 18.62 25.02 14.10
CA SER A 728 18.99 26.04 13.09
C SER A 728 18.06 26.00 11.88
N GLU A 729 17.77 24.81 11.36
CA GLU A 729 16.93 24.59 10.19
C GLU A 729 15.46 24.91 10.44
N VAL A 730 14.93 24.54 11.61
CA VAL A 730 13.58 24.93 12.04
C VAL A 730 13.46 26.45 12.14
N ILE A 731 14.46 27.11 12.73
CA ILE A 731 14.49 28.57 12.87
C ILE A 731 14.54 29.24 11.50
N ALA A 732 15.37 28.74 10.58
CA ALA A 732 15.45 29.25 9.20
C ALA A 732 14.11 29.13 8.46
N ASP A 733 13.39 28.01 8.65
CA ASP A 733 12.05 27.82 8.09
C ASP A 733 11.02 28.78 8.67
N LEU A 734 11.11 29.07 9.96
CA LEU A 734 10.22 30.01 10.65
C LEU A 734 10.49 31.46 10.23
N HIS A 735 11.76 31.87 10.05
CA HIS A 735 12.09 33.17 9.47
C HIS A 735 11.46 33.33 8.08
N ARG A 736 11.61 32.32 7.21
CA ARG A 736 10.97 32.33 5.87
C ARG A 736 9.44 32.32 5.90
N LEU A 737 8.83 31.84 6.98
CA LEU A 737 7.40 31.91 7.16
C LEU A 737 6.96 33.36 7.47
N THR A 738 7.71 34.04 8.34
CA THR A 738 7.36 35.35 8.90
C THR A 738 7.89 36.56 8.13
N GLU A 739 8.96 36.41 7.34
CA GLU A 739 9.61 37.43 6.50
C GLU A 739 9.25 37.23 5.04
#